data_AF-A0A0N5AYN0-F1
#
_entry.id   AF-A0A0N5AYN0-F1
#
_cell.length_a   1.000
_cell.length_b   1.000
_cell.length_c   1.000
_cell.angle_alpha   90.00
_cell.angle_beta   90.00
_cell.angle_gamma   90.00
#
_symmetry.space_group_name_H-M   'P 1'
#
loop_
_entity.id
_entity.type
_entity.pdbx_description
1 polymer ?
#
loop_
_entity_poly.entity_id
_entity_poly.type
_entity_poly.pdbx_seq_one_letter_code
_entity_poly.pdbx_strand_id
1 'polypeptide(L)'
;MSGWFKNLQGQLTELASEVLSEATEEIEDPESELQVLKKKLEEAEQQLLTERSNSELLQNKLTNTEEELYSKKIEFDTMTKKYMGMVESRDREIRSLQVLVIELEKELEELKQKSAMELAVLIQTHREDMEQLKNFYENKMSSSAIVTLFAFCAFLMYILFFFSSLLAEAEKFKACLKDCEEKCDGKEHEIKKLKTENQELTAAYNDLNEEYENHRAEHGSVVTSNRDLNIRIDTLKANLIEYEEKYELCKAENAETVKQLEKLTKDFENLRVSFESAKETSSFDSVVRNFELERLRSELEIVKHDRERLRDDVDRFTQSVKSIDIELNKLSCIDELMSQMNWLQAQQQIQAESFNEVRDWVCCGFLFFALITEARDKALSECERLRQHLLSMEESFTHEAIAAEERETELRSKIRQLELKTEETADNVISSSNAYEVSILFYEINIVKDERDHLKKVFLEKSSAVEKSEKALDDLRKIIRDINADHDSQTADYESQISKLKTDIQVILFFFNLVVIALVIDELETQLDEKVQGSSNSADINGHIDDEILRQLFLSYFTAEQSKKPEIALLLTSILKYSPEVTHYRFSNLSRPFAKQNQQPASRGWFGFGGSQKATQSGPSIAEQFISFLERESVRPTSHSLPIQSSLPSAPDKFADSEDLRSILDS
;
A
#
# COMPACT_ATOMS: atom_id res chain seq x y z
N MET A 1 -84.32 -10.81 28.67
CA MET A 1 -85.13 -12.00 29.05
C MET A 1 -86.62 -11.69 29.18
N SER A 2 -87.07 -10.80 30.08
CA SER A 2 -88.52 -10.55 30.34
C SER A 2 -89.41 -10.27 29.10
N GLY A 3 -88.91 -9.56 28.08
CA GLY A 3 -89.64 -9.33 26.83
C GLY A 3 -89.86 -10.59 25.99
N TRP A 4 -88.87 -11.48 25.92
CA TRP A 4 -88.98 -12.75 25.19
C TRP A 4 -89.96 -13.70 25.87
N PHE A 5 -89.91 -13.79 27.20
CA PHE A 5 -90.85 -14.63 27.97
C PHE A 5 -92.31 -14.18 27.79
N LYS A 6 -92.56 -12.86 27.71
CA LYS A 6 -93.90 -12.33 27.37
C LYS A 6 -94.33 -12.64 25.94
N ASN A 7 -93.40 -12.62 24.97
CA ASN A 7 -93.72 -12.99 23.59
C ASN A 7 -94.06 -14.49 23.47
N LEU A 8 -93.25 -15.35 24.10
CA LEU A 8 -93.49 -16.79 24.14
C LEU A 8 -94.81 -17.13 24.85
N GLN A 9 -95.12 -16.45 25.97
CA GLN A 9 -96.39 -16.58 26.67
C GLN A 9 -97.58 -16.12 25.81
N GLY A 10 -97.41 -15.07 25.00
CA GLY A 10 -98.39 -14.65 24.00
C GLY A 10 -98.69 -15.76 22.99
N GLN A 11 -97.65 -16.26 22.31
CA GLN A 11 -97.78 -17.32 21.30
C GLN A 11 -98.34 -18.63 21.89
N LEU A 12 -97.97 -19.00 23.13
CA LEU A 12 -98.56 -20.14 23.84
C LEU A 12 -100.04 -19.92 24.20
N THR A 13 -100.44 -18.69 24.53
CA THR A 13 -101.86 -18.37 24.82
C THR A 13 -102.70 -18.39 23.55
N GLU A 14 -102.15 -17.88 22.45
CA GLU A 14 -102.77 -17.86 21.11
C GLU A 14 -102.97 -19.29 20.61
N LEU A 15 -101.89 -20.10 20.56
CA LEU A 15 -101.94 -21.52 20.19
C LEU A 15 -102.88 -22.33 21.10
N ALA A 16 -102.87 -22.11 22.42
CA ALA A 16 -103.78 -22.80 23.33
C ALA A 16 -105.25 -22.41 23.07
N SER A 17 -105.54 -21.16 22.70
CA SER A 17 -106.89 -20.74 22.33
C SER A 17 -107.35 -21.32 20.99
N GLU A 18 -106.44 -21.44 20.02
CA GLU A 18 -106.70 -22.05 18.71
C GLU A 18 -107.00 -23.54 18.86
N VAL A 19 -106.12 -24.30 19.53
CA VAL A 19 -106.32 -25.74 19.81
C VAL A 19 -107.56 -26.01 20.66
N LEU A 20 -107.88 -25.17 21.65
CA LEU A 20 -109.11 -25.33 22.42
C LEU A 20 -110.38 -25.00 21.60
N SER A 21 -110.29 -24.15 20.58
CA SER A 21 -111.40 -23.94 19.64
C SER A 21 -111.57 -25.12 18.67
N GLU A 22 -110.49 -25.60 18.04
CA GLU A 22 -110.53 -26.77 17.15
C GLU A 22 -110.96 -28.05 17.89
N ALA A 23 -110.68 -28.15 19.21
CA ALA A 23 -111.09 -29.27 20.06
C ALA A 23 -112.47 -29.12 20.76
N THR A 24 -113.20 -28.02 20.54
CA THR A 24 -114.58 -27.84 21.08
C THR A 24 -115.65 -27.65 20.00
N GLU A 25 -115.27 -27.60 18.73
CA GLU A 25 -116.19 -27.67 17.60
C GLU A 25 -116.50 -29.13 17.26
N GLU A 26 -117.43 -29.76 17.98
CA GLU A 26 -117.99 -31.07 17.61
C GLU A 26 -118.84 -30.91 16.31
N ILE A 27 -118.24 -31.22 15.16
CA ILE A 27 -118.86 -31.06 13.84
C ILE A 27 -119.86 -32.20 13.57
N GLU A 28 -121.15 -31.87 13.47
CA GLU A 28 -122.24 -32.84 13.24
C GLU A 28 -122.30 -33.41 11.79
N ASP A 29 -121.35 -33.09 10.91
CA ASP A 29 -121.38 -33.44 9.48
C ASP A 29 -120.04 -34.06 8.95
N PRO A 30 -120.03 -35.36 8.59
CA PRO A 30 -118.84 -36.02 8.04
C PRO A 30 -118.48 -35.62 6.60
N GLU A 31 -119.39 -34.98 5.84
CA GLU A 31 -119.06 -34.49 4.50
C GLU A 31 -118.13 -33.26 4.56
N SER A 32 -118.27 -32.45 5.62
CA SER A 32 -117.36 -31.35 5.96
C SER A 32 -115.96 -31.83 6.36
N GLU A 33 -115.82 -32.88 7.19
CA GLU A 33 -114.52 -33.49 7.51
C GLU A 33 -113.78 -33.96 6.23
N LEU A 34 -114.50 -34.64 5.34
CA LEU A 34 -113.97 -35.13 4.07
C LEU A 34 -113.45 -33.99 3.19
N GLN A 35 -114.09 -32.81 3.24
CA GLN A 35 -113.65 -31.62 2.50
C GLN A 35 -112.38 -31.01 3.12
N VAL A 36 -112.29 -30.93 4.45
CA VAL A 36 -111.07 -30.46 5.15
C VAL A 36 -109.89 -31.41 4.89
N LEU A 37 -110.10 -32.73 4.94
CA LEU A 37 -109.07 -33.72 4.64
C LEU A 37 -108.58 -33.66 3.19
N LYS A 38 -109.48 -33.46 2.20
CA LYS A 38 -109.09 -33.23 0.80
C LYS A 38 -108.26 -31.96 0.64
N LYS A 39 -108.63 -30.86 1.31
CA LYS A 39 -107.86 -29.61 1.28
C LYS A 39 -106.48 -29.75 1.92
N LYS A 40 -106.39 -30.37 3.10
CA LYS A 40 -105.10 -30.67 3.77
C LYS A 40 -104.23 -31.64 2.92
N LEU A 41 -104.83 -32.54 2.14
CA LEU A 41 -104.13 -33.39 1.17
C LEU A 41 -103.58 -32.59 -0.03
N GLU A 42 -104.40 -31.75 -0.69
CA GLU A 42 -103.94 -30.90 -1.81
C GLU A 42 -102.84 -29.92 -1.37
N GLU A 43 -102.91 -29.38 -0.16
CA GLU A 43 -101.88 -28.53 0.43
C GLU A 43 -100.57 -29.30 0.69
N ALA A 44 -100.66 -30.54 1.19
CA ALA A 44 -99.49 -31.40 1.39
C ALA A 44 -98.86 -31.85 0.04
N GLU A 45 -99.66 -32.13 -0.98
CA GLU A 45 -99.17 -32.46 -2.33
C GLU A 45 -98.46 -31.26 -2.97
N GLN A 46 -98.97 -30.03 -2.81
CA GLN A 46 -98.31 -28.82 -3.28
C GLN A 46 -96.99 -28.53 -2.55
N GLN A 47 -96.93 -28.74 -1.23
CA GLN A 47 -95.70 -28.64 -0.46
C GLN A 47 -94.67 -29.68 -0.92
N LEU A 48 -95.07 -30.94 -1.08
CA LEU A 48 -94.20 -32.02 -1.53
C LEU A 48 -93.68 -31.80 -2.96
N LEU A 49 -94.48 -31.22 -3.86
CA LEU A 49 -94.06 -30.86 -5.22
C LEU A 49 -93.08 -29.66 -5.21
N THR A 50 -93.30 -28.69 -4.32
CA THR A 50 -92.38 -27.57 -4.10
C THR A 50 -91.02 -28.05 -3.56
N GLU A 51 -91.02 -28.92 -2.55
CA GLU A 51 -89.79 -29.48 -1.99
C GLU A 51 -89.03 -30.40 -2.96
N ARG A 52 -89.73 -31.12 -3.84
CA ARG A 52 -89.09 -31.83 -4.96
C ARG A 52 -88.35 -30.87 -5.90
N SER A 53 -88.98 -29.75 -6.27
CA SER A 53 -88.35 -28.72 -7.11
C SER A 53 -87.14 -28.05 -6.41
N ASN A 54 -87.25 -27.78 -5.11
CA ASN A 54 -86.14 -27.28 -4.29
C ASN A 54 -84.97 -28.27 -4.25
N SER A 55 -85.27 -29.56 -4.03
CA SER A 55 -84.27 -30.63 -4.00
C SER A 55 -83.56 -30.82 -5.35
N GLU A 56 -84.32 -30.84 -6.45
CA GLU A 56 -83.76 -30.91 -7.81
C GLU A 56 -82.88 -29.68 -8.13
N LEU A 57 -83.28 -28.49 -7.70
CA LEU A 57 -82.49 -27.27 -7.88
C LEU A 57 -81.22 -27.24 -7.00
N LEU A 58 -81.23 -27.88 -5.82
CA LEU A 58 -80.03 -28.09 -5.00
C LEU A 58 -79.11 -29.16 -5.60
N GLN A 59 -79.66 -30.25 -6.14
CA GLN A 59 -78.89 -31.30 -6.81
C GLN A 59 -78.16 -30.76 -8.05
N ASN A 60 -78.85 -29.98 -8.89
CA ASN A 60 -78.23 -29.33 -10.06
C ASN A 60 -77.16 -28.28 -9.67
N LYS A 61 -77.28 -27.63 -8.50
CA LYS A 61 -76.21 -26.77 -7.97
C LYS A 61 -75.01 -27.58 -7.50
N LEU A 62 -75.23 -28.69 -6.79
CA LEU A 62 -74.17 -29.57 -6.31
C LEU A 62 -73.32 -30.06 -7.48
N THR A 63 -73.94 -30.65 -8.51
CA THR A 63 -73.23 -31.16 -9.69
C THR A 63 -72.43 -30.08 -10.42
N ASN A 64 -72.99 -28.88 -10.59
CA ASN A 64 -72.25 -27.76 -11.17
C ASN A 64 -71.02 -27.39 -10.33
N THR A 65 -71.16 -27.32 -9.00
CA THR A 65 -70.01 -27.01 -8.12
C THR A 65 -68.96 -28.12 -8.10
N GLU A 66 -69.35 -29.39 -8.25
CA GLU A 66 -68.43 -30.53 -8.38
C GLU A 66 -67.66 -30.49 -9.71
N GLU A 67 -68.31 -30.16 -10.82
CA GLU A 67 -67.67 -29.96 -12.12
C GLU A 67 -66.71 -28.76 -12.11
N GLU A 68 -67.08 -27.63 -11.49
CA GLU A 68 -66.20 -26.49 -11.30
C GLU A 68 -64.96 -26.85 -10.45
N LEU A 69 -65.14 -27.59 -9.35
CA LEU A 69 -64.04 -28.06 -8.50
C LEU A 69 -63.08 -28.99 -9.27
N TYR A 70 -63.63 -29.92 -10.06
CA TYR A 70 -62.85 -30.84 -10.89
C TYR A 70 -62.05 -30.09 -11.97
N SER A 71 -62.68 -29.12 -12.63
CA SER A 71 -62.01 -28.24 -13.60
C SER A 71 -60.86 -27.46 -12.96
N LYS A 72 -61.09 -26.83 -11.79
CA LYS A 72 -60.05 -26.10 -11.05
C LYS A 72 -58.92 -27.00 -10.56
N LYS A 73 -59.20 -28.26 -10.21
CA LYS A 73 -58.17 -29.24 -9.85
C LYS A 73 -57.26 -29.57 -11.05
N ILE A 74 -57.81 -29.73 -12.26
CA ILE A 74 -57.03 -29.93 -13.48
C ILE A 74 -56.17 -28.71 -13.83
N GLU A 75 -56.71 -27.49 -13.69
CA GLU A 75 -55.94 -26.25 -13.86
C GLU A 75 -54.76 -26.19 -12.88
N PHE A 76 -55.01 -26.47 -11.60
CA PHE A 76 -53.98 -26.48 -10.55
C PHE A 76 -52.86 -27.49 -10.88
N ASP A 77 -53.19 -28.76 -11.15
CA ASP A 77 -52.19 -29.79 -11.44
C ASP A 77 -51.38 -29.50 -12.71
N THR A 78 -52.02 -28.84 -13.70
CA THR A 78 -51.34 -28.34 -14.90
C THR A 78 -50.34 -27.23 -14.58
N MET A 79 -50.71 -26.29 -13.72
CA MET A 79 -49.83 -25.21 -13.26
C MET A 79 -48.68 -25.72 -12.39
N THR A 80 -48.95 -26.63 -11.44
CA THR A 80 -47.91 -27.31 -10.63
C THR A 80 -46.89 -28.00 -11.53
N LYS A 81 -47.34 -28.74 -12.53
CA LYS A 81 -46.45 -29.42 -13.50
C LYS A 81 -45.60 -28.44 -14.32
N LYS A 82 -46.17 -27.29 -14.71
CA LYS A 82 -45.45 -26.22 -15.42
C LYS A 82 -44.35 -25.61 -14.54
N TYR A 83 -44.66 -25.25 -13.29
CA TYR A 83 -43.67 -24.69 -12.37
C TYR A 83 -42.57 -25.70 -12.02
N MET A 84 -42.91 -26.98 -11.78
CA MET A 84 -41.92 -28.04 -11.54
C MET A 84 -40.91 -28.14 -12.70
N GLY A 85 -41.39 -28.16 -13.96
CA GLY A 85 -40.52 -28.18 -15.13
C GLY A 85 -39.65 -26.93 -15.30
N MET A 86 -40.12 -25.77 -14.85
CA MET A 86 -39.31 -24.53 -14.82
C MET A 86 -38.21 -24.60 -13.74
N VAL A 87 -38.53 -25.08 -12.54
CA VAL A 87 -37.56 -25.29 -11.44
C VAL A 87 -36.48 -26.28 -11.87
N GLU A 88 -36.85 -27.45 -12.38
CA GLU A 88 -35.89 -28.43 -12.91
C GLU A 88 -34.96 -27.83 -13.98
N SER A 89 -35.48 -26.93 -14.82
CA SER A 89 -34.68 -26.30 -15.88
C SER A 89 -33.69 -25.29 -15.33
N ARG A 90 -34.09 -24.47 -14.35
CA ARG A 90 -33.19 -23.56 -13.62
C ARG A 90 -32.14 -24.34 -12.83
N ASP A 91 -32.52 -25.45 -12.19
CA ASP A 91 -31.59 -26.34 -11.49
C ASP A 91 -30.53 -26.96 -12.42
N ARG A 92 -30.90 -27.34 -13.65
CA ARG A 92 -29.95 -27.82 -14.67
C ARG A 92 -28.97 -26.71 -15.09
N GLU A 93 -29.47 -25.49 -15.25
CA GLU A 93 -28.67 -24.31 -15.60
C GLU A 93 -27.72 -23.89 -14.47
N ILE A 94 -28.20 -23.84 -13.23
CA ILE A 94 -27.39 -23.58 -12.02
C ILE A 94 -26.25 -24.59 -11.90
N ARG A 95 -26.53 -25.89 -12.04
CA ARG A 95 -25.48 -26.93 -12.02
C ARG A 95 -24.47 -26.77 -13.16
N SER A 96 -24.91 -26.35 -14.35
CA SER A 96 -24.00 -26.07 -15.47
C SER A 96 -23.11 -24.86 -15.21
N LEU A 97 -23.64 -23.80 -14.58
CA LEU A 97 -22.88 -22.61 -14.22
C LEU A 97 -21.90 -22.90 -13.08
N GLN A 98 -22.28 -23.69 -12.07
CA GLN A 98 -21.39 -24.13 -10.99
C GLN A 98 -20.16 -24.89 -11.53
N VAL A 99 -20.32 -25.79 -12.50
CA VAL A 99 -19.20 -26.48 -13.14
C VAL A 99 -18.29 -25.51 -13.90
N LEU A 100 -18.84 -24.52 -14.60
CA LEU A 100 -18.06 -23.50 -15.31
C LEU A 100 -17.27 -22.59 -14.35
N VAL A 101 -17.84 -22.23 -13.20
CA VAL A 101 -17.13 -21.46 -12.16
C VAL A 101 -15.94 -22.26 -11.62
N ILE A 102 -16.12 -23.55 -11.31
CA ILE A 102 -15.05 -24.42 -10.78
C ILE A 102 -13.88 -24.56 -11.78
N GLU A 103 -14.15 -24.69 -13.08
CA GLU A 103 -13.07 -24.77 -14.09
C GLU A 103 -12.36 -23.41 -14.26
N LEU A 104 -13.08 -22.29 -14.21
CA LEU A 104 -12.49 -20.94 -14.26
C LEU A 104 -11.64 -20.61 -13.02
N GLU A 105 -12.06 -21.04 -11.82
CA GLU A 105 -11.27 -20.93 -10.59
C GLU A 105 -9.96 -21.75 -10.69
N LYS A 106 -10.02 -22.93 -11.31
CA LYS A 106 -8.85 -23.77 -11.59
C LYS A 106 -7.91 -23.13 -12.63
N GLU A 107 -8.43 -22.63 -13.76
CA GLU A 107 -7.63 -21.90 -14.76
C GLU A 107 -6.95 -20.66 -14.16
N LEU A 108 -7.64 -19.94 -13.27
CA LEU A 108 -7.09 -18.79 -12.55
C LEU A 108 -5.90 -19.17 -11.67
N GLU A 109 -5.99 -20.25 -10.90
CA GLU A 109 -4.91 -20.71 -10.02
C GLU A 109 -3.73 -21.29 -10.83
N GLU A 110 -3.99 -22.01 -11.93
CA GLU A 110 -2.95 -22.47 -12.87
C GLU A 110 -2.18 -21.28 -13.47
N LEU A 111 -2.88 -20.23 -13.90
CA LEU A 111 -2.26 -19.02 -14.47
C LEU A 111 -1.49 -18.21 -13.41
N LYS A 112 -2.01 -18.13 -12.19
CA LYS A 112 -1.34 -17.52 -11.02
C LYS A 112 -0.08 -18.28 -10.61
N GLN A 113 -0.11 -19.61 -10.58
CA GLN A 113 1.05 -20.45 -10.32
C GLN A 113 2.13 -20.27 -11.40
N LYS A 114 1.72 -20.21 -12.68
CA LYS A 114 2.61 -19.94 -13.81
C LYS A 114 3.28 -18.57 -13.69
N SER A 115 2.52 -17.51 -13.41
CA SER A 115 3.02 -16.16 -13.18
C SER A 115 4.05 -16.09 -12.04
N ALA A 116 3.77 -16.75 -10.91
CA ALA A 116 4.70 -16.84 -9.79
C ALA A 116 6.01 -17.58 -10.16
N MET A 117 5.94 -18.61 -10.99
CA MET A 117 7.11 -19.35 -11.48
C MET A 117 7.94 -18.54 -12.49
N GLU A 118 7.30 -17.81 -13.41
CA GLU A 118 7.98 -16.90 -14.34
C GLU A 118 8.70 -15.76 -13.58
N LEU A 119 8.06 -15.18 -12.56
CA LEU A 119 8.69 -14.18 -11.68
C LEU A 119 9.87 -14.74 -10.89
N ALA A 120 9.76 -15.97 -10.36
CA ALA A 120 10.85 -16.63 -9.64
C ALA A 120 12.07 -16.89 -10.54
N VAL A 121 11.85 -17.29 -11.80
CA VAL A 121 12.91 -17.45 -12.81
C VAL A 121 13.57 -16.10 -13.12
N LEU A 122 12.80 -15.02 -13.28
CA LEU A 122 13.33 -13.68 -13.54
C LEU A 122 14.17 -13.14 -12.37
N ILE A 123 13.75 -13.39 -11.12
CA ILE A 123 14.52 -13.03 -9.92
C ILE A 123 15.84 -13.81 -9.87
N GLN A 124 15.82 -15.10 -10.21
CA GLN A 124 17.03 -15.94 -10.19
C GLN A 124 18.01 -15.55 -11.31
N THR A 125 17.56 -15.26 -12.53
CA THR A 125 18.46 -14.77 -13.59
C THR A 125 19.02 -13.39 -13.27
N HIS A 126 18.22 -12.47 -12.74
CA HIS A 126 18.73 -11.16 -12.31
C HIS A 126 19.77 -11.28 -11.18
N ARG A 127 19.59 -12.23 -10.25
CA ARG A 127 20.58 -12.56 -9.22
C ARG A 127 21.89 -13.08 -9.82
N GLU A 128 21.80 -13.98 -10.80
CA GLU A 128 22.97 -14.53 -11.50
C GLU A 128 23.71 -13.46 -12.32
N ASP A 129 23.00 -12.53 -12.96
CA ASP A 129 23.59 -11.38 -13.65
C ASP A 129 24.30 -10.43 -12.68
N MET A 130 23.72 -10.17 -11.50
CA MET A 130 24.34 -9.33 -10.46
C MET A 130 25.57 -10.01 -9.84
N GLU A 131 25.56 -11.33 -9.64
CA GLU A 131 26.73 -12.10 -9.20
C GLU A 131 27.84 -12.10 -10.27
N GLN A 132 27.49 -12.27 -11.56
CA GLN A 132 28.42 -12.13 -12.69
C GLN A 132 29.03 -10.71 -12.76
N LEU A 133 28.22 -9.67 -12.59
CA LEU A 133 28.65 -8.28 -12.64
C LEU A 133 29.62 -7.95 -11.49
N LYS A 134 29.32 -8.43 -10.27
CA LYS A 134 30.22 -8.35 -9.11
C LYS A 134 31.55 -9.06 -9.40
N ASN A 135 31.51 -10.31 -9.86
CA ASN A 135 32.71 -11.07 -10.24
C ASN A 135 33.53 -10.37 -11.34
N PHE A 136 32.87 -9.70 -12.29
CA PHE A 136 33.53 -8.89 -13.32
C PHE A 136 34.27 -7.68 -12.71
N TYR A 137 33.64 -6.94 -11.78
CA TYR A 137 34.30 -5.81 -11.13
C TYR A 137 35.45 -6.22 -10.20
N GLU A 138 35.29 -7.31 -9.45
CA GLU A 138 36.37 -7.87 -8.60
C GLU A 138 37.59 -8.28 -9.44
N ASN A 139 37.38 -8.96 -10.58
CA ASN A 139 38.48 -9.29 -11.50
C ASN A 139 39.07 -8.03 -12.19
N LYS A 140 38.24 -7.04 -12.53
CA LYS A 140 38.68 -5.84 -13.25
C LYS A 140 39.47 -4.86 -12.38
N MET A 141 39.29 -4.89 -11.06
CA MET A 141 40.19 -4.23 -10.10
C MET A 141 41.64 -4.75 -10.17
N SER A 142 41.88 -5.96 -10.72
CA SER A 142 43.21 -6.55 -10.87
C SER A 142 43.96 -6.19 -12.17
N SER A 143 43.41 -5.36 -13.06
CA SER A 143 44.08 -5.00 -14.32
C SER A 143 43.86 -3.54 -14.73
N SER A 144 44.94 -2.76 -14.77
CA SER A 144 44.88 -1.29 -14.86
C SER A 144 45.20 -0.71 -16.25
N ALA A 145 44.71 0.52 -16.48
CA ALA A 145 45.29 1.52 -17.40
C ALA A 145 45.17 1.37 -18.94
N ILE A 146 44.10 0.76 -19.50
CA ILE A 146 43.73 0.96 -20.93
C ILE A 146 42.24 1.36 -21.14
N VAL A 147 41.41 1.35 -20.09
CA VAL A 147 39.94 1.30 -20.23
C VAL A 147 39.25 2.65 -20.54
N THR A 148 39.87 3.79 -20.21
CA THR A 148 39.17 5.10 -20.09
C THR A 148 38.51 5.62 -21.37
N LEU A 149 39.09 5.40 -22.56
CA LEU A 149 38.53 5.91 -23.81
C LEU A 149 37.41 5.01 -24.37
N PHE A 150 37.55 3.68 -24.21
CA PHE A 150 36.54 2.72 -24.66
C PHE A 150 35.30 2.73 -23.75
N ALA A 151 35.48 3.01 -22.46
CA ALA A 151 34.40 3.13 -21.49
C ALA A 151 33.39 4.23 -21.86
N PHE A 152 33.83 5.36 -22.42
CA PHE A 152 32.92 6.47 -22.75
C PHE A 152 31.96 6.11 -23.91
N CYS A 153 32.47 5.44 -24.95
CA CYS A 153 31.65 4.93 -26.06
C CYS A 153 30.73 3.79 -25.60
N ALA A 154 31.23 2.88 -24.75
CA ALA A 154 30.41 1.81 -24.16
C ALA A 154 29.29 2.37 -23.27
N PHE A 155 29.56 3.43 -22.50
CA PHE A 155 28.57 4.12 -21.66
C PHE A 155 27.48 4.82 -22.49
N LEU A 156 27.86 5.48 -23.59
CA LEU A 156 26.90 6.06 -24.54
C LEU A 156 26.02 5.00 -25.24
N MET A 157 26.63 3.88 -25.67
CA MET A 157 25.88 2.72 -26.19
C MET A 157 24.95 2.12 -25.15
N TYR A 158 25.41 1.98 -23.90
CA TYR A 158 24.60 1.47 -22.78
C TYR A 158 23.43 2.40 -22.45
N ILE A 159 23.62 3.72 -22.47
CA ILE A 159 22.54 4.70 -22.29
C ILE A 159 21.51 4.61 -23.42
N LEU A 160 21.94 4.50 -24.68
CA LEU A 160 21.02 4.36 -25.81
C LEU A 160 20.24 3.02 -25.75
N PHE A 161 20.90 1.93 -25.37
CA PHE A 161 20.25 0.64 -25.15
C PHE A 161 19.27 0.69 -23.97
N PHE A 162 19.65 1.33 -22.86
CA PHE A 162 18.79 1.53 -21.69
C PHE A 162 17.55 2.35 -22.04
N PHE A 163 17.67 3.47 -22.78
CA PHE A 163 16.51 4.23 -23.27
C PHE A 163 15.63 3.43 -24.23
N SER A 164 16.23 2.58 -25.07
CA SER A 164 15.48 1.69 -25.97
C SER A 164 14.69 0.64 -25.19
N SER A 165 15.30 0.06 -24.15
CA SER A 165 14.63 -0.89 -23.25
C SER A 165 13.56 -0.21 -22.40
N LEU A 166 13.80 1.01 -21.92
CA LEU A 166 12.85 1.79 -21.13
C LEU A 166 11.61 2.18 -21.96
N LEU A 167 11.80 2.50 -23.25
CA LEU A 167 10.69 2.71 -24.19
C LEU A 167 9.89 1.44 -24.42
N ALA A 168 10.54 0.29 -24.62
CA ALA A 168 9.86 -1.00 -24.74
C ALA A 168 9.08 -1.37 -23.47
N GLU A 169 9.63 -1.12 -22.27
CA GLU A 169 8.94 -1.32 -21.00
C GLU A 169 7.74 -0.37 -20.84
N ALA A 170 7.87 0.89 -21.26
CA ALA A 170 6.77 1.85 -21.26
C ALA A 170 5.64 1.48 -22.22
N GLU A 171 5.95 0.91 -23.40
CA GLU A 171 4.92 0.40 -24.32
C GLU A 171 4.21 -0.84 -23.77
N LYS A 172 4.93 -1.77 -23.11
CA LYS A 172 4.30 -2.89 -22.37
C LYS A 172 3.38 -2.36 -21.25
N PHE A 173 3.83 -1.40 -20.45
CA PHE A 173 3.02 -0.79 -19.39
C PHE A 173 1.76 -0.12 -19.95
N LYS A 174 1.87 0.56 -21.10
CA LYS A 174 0.73 1.18 -21.78
C LYS A 174 -0.27 0.15 -22.32
N ALA A 175 0.21 -0.99 -22.84
CA ALA A 175 -0.66 -2.09 -23.24
C ALA A 175 -1.35 -2.75 -22.04
N CYS A 176 -0.62 -2.97 -20.95
CA CYS A 176 -1.14 -3.50 -19.68
C CYS A 176 -2.21 -2.58 -19.07
N LEU A 177 -1.98 -1.27 -19.06
CA LEU A 177 -2.98 -0.28 -18.62
C LEU A 177 -4.28 -0.36 -19.42
N LYS A 178 -4.21 -0.55 -20.74
CA LYS A 178 -5.41 -0.66 -21.59
C LYS A 178 -6.18 -1.98 -21.38
N ASP A 179 -5.46 -3.08 -21.17
CA ASP A 179 -6.06 -4.37 -20.79
C ASP A 179 -6.72 -4.30 -19.39
N CYS A 180 -6.13 -3.57 -18.44
CA CYS A 180 -6.76 -3.26 -17.16
C CYS A 180 -7.99 -2.34 -17.31
N GLU A 181 -7.94 -1.33 -18.18
CA GLU A 181 -9.05 -0.40 -18.46
C GLU A 181 -10.27 -1.15 -19.03
N GLU A 182 -10.07 -2.00 -20.05
CA GLU A 182 -11.13 -2.84 -20.63
C GLU A 182 -11.70 -3.86 -19.63
N LYS A 183 -10.87 -4.38 -18.70
CA LYS A 183 -11.32 -5.25 -17.60
C LYS A 183 -12.11 -4.50 -16.52
N CYS A 184 -11.74 -3.25 -16.22
CA CYS A 184 -12.49 -2.39 -15.32
C CYS A 184 -13.87 -2.03 -15.89
N ASP A 185 -13.95 -1.66 -17.17
CA ASP A 185 -15.22 -1.41 -17.86
C ASP A 185 -16.14 -2.65 -17.85
N GLY A 186 -15.58 -3.83 -18.11
CA GLY A 186 -16.29 -5.11 -18.01
C GLY A 186 -16.82 -5.37 -16.60
N LYS A 187 -16.00 -5.12 -15.57
CA LYS A 187 -16.40 -5.24 -14.15
C LYS A 187 -17.47 -4.22 -13.77
N GLU A 188 -17.40 -2.99 -14.24
CA GLU A 188 -18.44 -1.99 -13.95
C GLU A 188 -19.77 -2.36 -14.65
N HIS A 189 -19.73 -2.95 -15.84
CA HIS A 189 -20.92 -3.43 -16.53
C HIS A 189 -21.54 -4.68 -15.85
N GLU A 190 -20.72 -5.56 -15.29
CA GLU A 190 -21.15 -6.69 -14.44
C GLU A 190 -21.82 -6.18 -13.15
N ILE A 191 -21.21 -5.21 -12.45
CA ILE A 191 -21.78 -4.58 -11.25
C ILE A 191 -23.13 -3.90 -11.57
N LYS A 192 -23.25 -3.20 -12.72
CA LYS A 192 -24.52 -2.61 -13.16
C LYS A 192 -25.61 -3.66 -13.37
N LYS A 193 -25.29 -4.80 -14.00
CA LYS A 193 -26.22 -5.92 -14.21
C LYS A 193 -26.67 -6.54 -12.88
N LEU A 194 -25.73 -6.86 -11.99
CA LEU A 194 -26.02 -7.40 -10.65
C LEU A 194 -26.86 -6.43 -9.81
N LYS A 195 -26.68 -5.11 -9.99
CA LYS A 195 -27.48 -4.08 -9.32
C LYS A 195 -28.93 -4.05 -9.81
N THR A 196 -29.18 -4.17 -11.12
CA THR A 196 -30.55 -4.32 -11.64
C THR A 196 -31.19 -5.63 -11.19
N GLU A 197 -30.46 -6.75 -11.21
CA GLU A 197 -30.99 -8.05 -10.74
C GLU A 197 -31.35 -8.02 -9.25
N ASN A 198 -30.57 -7.34 -8.40
CA ASN A 198 -30.93 -7.12 -7.00
C ASN A 198 -32.15 -6.21 -6.83
N GLN A 199 -32.34 -5.21 -7.70
CA GLN A 199 -33.55 -4.37 -7.67
C GLN A 199 -34.80 -5.16 -8.07
N GLU A 200 -34.70 -6.03 -9.08
CA GLU A 200 -35.78 -6.94 -9.50
C GLU A 200 -36.12 -7.96 -8.40
N LEU A 201 -35.12 -8.57 -7.75
CA LEU A 201 -35.35 -9.44 -6.58
C LEU A 201 -35.99 -8.68 -5.41
N THR A 202 -35.59 -7.44 -5.16
CA THR A 202 -36.17 -6.61 -4.08
C THR A 202 -37.63 -6.27 -4.37
N ALA A 203 -37.99 -5.99 -5.63
CA ALA A 203 -39.38 -5.79 -6.03
C ALA A 203 -40.20 -7.09 -5.84
N ALA A 204 -39.77 -8.21 -6.41
CA ALA A 204 -40.46 -9.49 -6.30
C ALA A 204 -40.60 -9.98 -4.84
N TYR A 205 -39.63 -9.67 -3.96
CA TYR A 205 -39.73 -9.94 -2.53
C TYR A 205 -40.82 -9.10 -1.84
N ASN A 206 -40.92 -7.81 -2.18
CA ASN A 206 -41.97 -6.93 -1.64
C ASN A 206 -43.35 -7.36 -2.12
N ASP A 207 -43.50 -7.67 -3.42
CA ASP A 207 -44.75 -8.13 -4.03
C ASP A 207 -45.25 -9.42 -3.34
N LEU A 208 -44.36 -10.41 -3.16
CA LEU A 208 -44.67 -11.67 -2.47
C LEU A 208 -44.98 -11.47 -0.97
N ASN A 209 -44.36 -10.49 -0.32
CA ASN A 209 -44.67 -10.14 1.07
C ASN A 209 -46.04 -9.44 1.20
N GLU A 210 -46.45 -8.65 0.20
CA GLU A 210 -47.80 -8.08 0.14
C GLU A 210 -48.85 -9.18 -0.12
N GLU A 211 -48.60 -10.12 -1.04
CA GLU A 211 -49.45 -11.31 -1.19
C GLU A 211 -49.57 -12.11 0.11
N TYR A 212 -48.46 -12.31 0.85
CA TYR A 212 -48.45 -13.03 2.13
C TYR A 212 -49.31 -12.35 3.20
N GLU A 213 -49.16 -11.04 3.43
CA GLU A 213 -49.97 -10.34 4.44
C GLU A 213 -51.45 -10.22 4.02
N ASN A 214 -51.75 -10.15 2.72
CA ASN A 214 -53.12 -10.25 2.21
C ASN A 214 -53.74 -11.62 2.52
N HIS A 215 -53.06 -12.72 2.18
CA HIS A 215 -53.54 -14.08 2.50
C HIS A 215 -53.65 -14.32 4.02
N ARG A 216 -52.77 -13.71 4.82
CA ARG A 216 -52.83 -13.73 6.28
C ARG A 216 -54.05 -12.98 6.82
N ALA A 217 -54.42 -11.86 6.22
CA ALA A 217 -55.62 -11.11 6.56
C ALA A 217 -56.91 -11.89 6.19
N GLU A 218 -56.94 -12.52 5.01
CA GLU A 218 -58.02 -13.43 4.60
C GLU A 218 -58.17 -14.60 5.57
N HIS A 219 -57.08 -15.28 5.92
CA HIS A 219 -57.08 -16.36 6.90
C HIS A 219 -57.56 -15.88 8.28
N GLY A 220 -57.23 -14.64 8.67
CA GLY A 220 -57.79 -13.99 9.86
C GLY A 220 -59.32 -13.88 9.80
N SER A 221 -59.86 -13.44 8.66
CA SER A 221 -61.32 -13.35 8.41
C SER A 221 -62.00 -14.72 8.45
N VAL A 222 -61.38 -15.76 7.86
CA VAL A 222 -61.85 -17.15 7.91
C VAL A 222 -61.84 -17.70 9.34
N VAL A 223 -60.84 -17.36 10.15
CA VAL A 223 -60.78 -17.74 11.58
C VAL A 223 -61.88 -17.05 12.39
N THR A 224 -62.20 -15.78 12.13
CA THR A 224 -63.35 -15.11 12.79
C THR A 224 -64.68 -15.73 12.38
N SER A 225 -64.87 -16.03 11.09
CA SER A 225 -66.09 -16.70 10.60
C SER A 225 -66.29 -18.09 11.23
N ASN A 226 -65.24 -18.90 11.29
CA ASN A 226 -65.28 -20.22 11.97
C ASN A 226 -65.54 -20.11 13.48
N ARG A 227 -65.01 -19.06 14.15
CA ARG A 227 -65.30 -18.79 15.56
C ARG A 227 -66.78 -18.48 15.78
N ASP A 228 -67.38 -17.64 14.93
CA ASP A 228 -68.79 -17.27 15.02
C ASP A 228 -69.72 -18.45 14.67
N LEU A 229 -69.33 -19.30 13.71
CA LEU A 229 -69.99 -20.57 13.43
C LEU A 229 -69.95 -21.53 14.62
N ASN A 230 -68.80 -21.68 15.29
CA ASN A 230 -68.70 -22.51 16.51
C ASN A 230 -69.58 -21.97 17.65
N ILE A 231 -69.60 -20.66 17.89
CA ILE A 231 -70.50 -20.04 18.88
C ILE A 231 -71.98 -20.35 18.56
N ARG A 232 -72.34 -20.33 17.27
CA ARG A 232 -73.70 -20.68 16.81
C ARG A 232 -74.00 -22.17 16.95
N ILE A 233 -73.04 -23.05 16.68
CA ILE A 233 -73.14 -24.50 16.91
C ILE A 233 -73.36 -24.80 18.40
N ASP A 234 -72.61 -24.19 19.29
CA ASP A 234 -72.75 -24.42 20.73
C ASP A 234 -74.06 -23.82 21.29
N THR A 235 -74.54 -22.72 20.71
CA THR A 235 -75.90 -22.20 20.99
C THR A 235 -76.98 -23.20 20.55
N LEU A 236 -76.83 -23.84 19.39
CA LEU A 236 -77.77 -24.86 18.90
C LEU A 236 -77.75 -26.13 19.76
N LYS A 237 -76.57 -26.57 20.23
CA LYS A 237 -76.44 -27.68 21.20
C LYS A 237 -77.17 -27.37 22.51
N ALA A 238 -76.99 -26.16 23.06
CA ALA A 238 -77.66 -25.74 24.29
C ALA A 238 -79.20 -25.74 24.13
N ASN A 239 -79.71 -25.21 23.01
CA ASN A 239 -81.13 -25.25 22.70
C ASN A 239 -81.65 -26.70 22.55
N LEU A 240 -80.89 -27.59 21.92
CA LEU A 240 -81.27 -28.99 21.73
C LEU A 240 -81.44 -29.71 23.08
N ILE A 241 -80.50 -29.50 24.01
CA ILE A 241 -80.58 -30.02 25.39
C ILE A 241 -81.82 -29.45 26.11
N GLU A 242 -82.12 -28.15 25.97
CA GLU A 242 -83.32 -27.55 26.57
C GLU A 242 -84.63 -28.14 25.99
N TYR A 243 -84.64 -28.58 24.73
CA TYR A 243 -85.78 -29.31 24.15
C TYR A 243 -85.86 -30.76 24.61
N GLU A 244 -84.73 -31.45 24.79
CA GLU A 244 -84.67 -32.83 25.30
C GLU A 244 -85.12 -32.91 26.77
N GLU A 245 -84.68 -31.97 27.62
CA GLU A 245 -85.15 -31.85 29.01
C GLU A 245 -86.67 -31.61 29.09
N LYS A 246 -87.23 -30.73 28.23
CA LYS A 246 -88.68 -30.50 28.15
C LYS A 246 -89.44 -31.73 27.65
N TYR A 247 -88.88 -32.48 26.72
CA TYR A 247 -89.50 -33.70 26.20
C TYR A 247 -89.58 -34.78 27.30
N GLU A 248 -88.49 -35.04 28.02
CA GLU A 248 -88.52 -35.98 29.14
C GLU A 248 -89.44 -35.51 30.29
N LEU A 249 -89.55 -34.20 30.54
CA LEU A 249 -90.52 -33.65 31.49
C LEU A 249 -91.97 -33.94 31.07
N CYS A 250 -92.33 -33.63 29.81
CA CYS A 250 -93.67 -33.89 29.26
C CYS A 250 -94.01 -35.39 29.22
N LYS A 251 -93.02 -36.23 28.93
CA LYS A 251 -93.11 -37.69 28.95
C LYS A 251 -93.31 -38.23 30.37
N ALA A 252 -92.66 -37.65 31.37
CA ALA A 252 -92.86 -37.99 32.78
C ALA A 252 -94.26 -37.58 33.28
N GLU A 253 -94.75 -36.39 32.90
CA GLU A 253 -96.10 -35.92 33.19
C GLU A 253 -97.16 -36.82 32.54
N ASN A 254 -97.00 -37.19 31.27
CA ASN A 254 -97.90 -38.12 30.59
C ASN A 254 -97.83 -39.56 31.18
N ALA A 255 -96.68 -39.96 31.72
CA ALA A 255 -96.56 -41.20 32.49
C ALA A 255 -97.17 -41.11 33.91
N GLU A 256 -97.57 -39.92 34.37
CA GLU A 256 -98.38 -39.75 35.58
C GLU A 256 -99.88 -39.73 35.24
N THR A 257 -100.31 -39.02 34.18
CA THR A 257 -101.73 -39.04 33.74
C THR A 257 -102.20 -40.46 33.40
N VAL A 258 -101.36 -41.28 32.75
CA VAL A 258 -101.65 -42.71 32.50
C VAL A 258 -101.87 -43.48 33.81
N LYS A 259 -101.05 -43.29 34.85
CA LYS A 259 -101.26 -43.94 36.16
C LYS A 259 -102.54 -43.49 36.86
N GLN A 260 -102.94 -42.23 36.67
CA GLN A 260 -104.21 -41.72 37.18
C GLN A 260 -105.39 -42.39 36.47
N LEU A 261 -105.29 -42.62 35.16
CA LEU A 261 -106.28 -43.37 34.37
C LEU A 261 -106.33 -44.86 34.76
N GLU A 262 -105.18 -45.54 34.90
CA GLU A 262 -105.12 -46.93 35.37
C GLU A 262 -105.81 -47.12 36.74
N LYS A 263 -105.56 -46.18 37.66
CA LYS A 263 -106.22 -46.17 38.97
C LYS A 263 -107.75 -46.02 38.82
N LEU A 264 -108.20 -45.07 38.01
CA LEU A 264 -109.63 -44.82 37.77
C LEU A 264 -110.30 -46.05 37.14
N THR A 265 -109.66 -46.71 36.18
CA THR A 265 -110.11 -47.97 35.57
C THR A 265 -110.26 -49.07 36.62
N LYS A 266 -109.32 -49.19 37.56
CA LYS A 266 -109.39 -50.16 38.66
C LYS A 266 -110.54 -49.86 39.62
N ASP A 267 -110.80 -48.59 39.91
CA ASP A 267 -111.92 -48.17 40.76
C ASP A 267 -113.29 -48.48 40.09
N PHE A 268 -113.39 -48.38 38.76
CA PHE A 268 -114.55 -48.86 38.00
C PHE A 268 -114.71 -50.39 38.03
N GLU A 269 -113.63 -51.16 37.92
CA GLU A 269 -113.72 -52.63 37.94
C GLU A 269 -114.15 -53.17 39.32
N ASN A 270 -113.67 -52.55 40.41
CA ASN A 270 -114.16 -52.83 41.76
C ASN A 270 -115.69 -52.61 41.88
N LEU A 271 -116.21 -51.56 41.23
CA LEU A 271 -117.64 -51.26 41.18
C LEU A 271 -118.42 -52.31 40.36
N ARG A 272 -117.82 -52.83 39.27
CA ARG A 272 -118.40 -53.89 38.42
C ARG A 272 -118.54 -55.22 39.16
N VAL A 273 -117.50 -55.66 39.88
CA VAL A 273 -117.51 -56.90 40.68
C VAL A 273 -118.53 -56.82 41.83
N SER A 274 -118.72 -55.64 42.43
CA SER A 274 -119.78 -55.39 43.42
C SER A 274 -121.19 -55.58 42.82
N PHE A 275 -121.37 -55.21 41.55
CA PHE A 275 -122.62 -55.39 40.81
C PHE A 275 -122.88 -56.85 40.41
N GLU A 276 -121.84 -57.60 40.03
CA GLU A 276 -121.94 -59.03 39.73
C GLU A 276 -122.24 -59.85 41.01
N SER A 277 -121.67 -59.46 42.15
CA SER A 277 -121.95 -60.06 43.47
C SER A 277 -123.42 -59.95 43.89
N ALA A 278 -124.17 -58.99 43.36
CA ALA A 278 -125.60 -58.83 43.62
C ALA A 278 -126.50 -59.77 42.78
N LYS A 279 -125.93 -60.56 41.85
CA LYS A 279 -126.65 -61.32 40.82
C LYS A 279 -126.89 -62.79 41.16
N GLU A 280 -126.21 -63.35 42.16
CA GLU A 280 -126.18 -64.80 42.45
C GLU A 280 -127.42 -65.37 43.19
N THR A 281 -128.51 -64.60 43.34
CA THR A 281 -129.66 -64.97 44.18
C THR A 281 -130.97 -65.29 43.43
N SER A 282 -130.94 -66.22 42.47
CA SER A 282 -132.15 -66.97 42.04
C SER A 282 -131.80 -68.28 41.32
N SER A 283 -132.74 -69.25 41.27
CA SER A 283 -132.48 -70.61 40.76
C SER A 283 -133.72 -71.33 40.21
N PHE A 284 -133.45 -72.26 39.28
CA PHE A 284 -134.20 -73.49 38.95
C PHE A 284 -135.24 -73.54 37.80
N ASP A 285 -134.75 -74.08 36.66
CA ASP A 285 -135.36 -75.10 35.78
C ASP A 285 -136.59 -74.78 34.89
N SER A 286 -136.85 -75.70 33.94
CA SER A 286 -137.80 -75.68 32.81
C SER A 286 -137.55 -74.58 31.78
N VAL A 287 -137.45 -73.33 32.23
CA VAL A 287 -136.85 -72.23 31.47
C VAL A 287 -135.43 -72.62 31.05
N VAL A 288 -134.71 -73.41 31.87
CA VAL A 288 -133.30 -73.78 31.69
C VAL A 288 -132.95 -74.30 30.28
N ARG A 289 -133.80 -75.01 29.53
CA ARG A 289 -133.41 -75.42 28.15
C ARG A 289 -133.56 -74.33 27.09
N ASN A 290 -134.51 -73.41 27.23
CA ASN A 290 -134.49 -72.17 26.45
C ASN A 290 -133.37 -71.26 26.94
N PHE A 291 -133.11 -71.22 28.25
CA PHE A 291 -131.99 -70.50 28.85
C PHE A 291 -130.65 -71.05 28.38
N GLU A 292 -130.50 -72.36 28.12
CA GLU A 292 -129.28 -72.95 27.59
C GLU A 292 -129.13 -72.77 26.09
N LEU A 293 -130.24 -72.69 25.32
CA LEU A 293 -130.16 -72.24 23.93
C LEU A 293 -129.85 -70.74 23.84
N GLU A 294 -130.38 -69.92 24.74
CA GLU A 294 -130.06 -68.49 24.80
C GLU A 294 -128.70 -68.23 25.48
N ARG A 295 -128.21 -69.15 26.33
CA ARG A 295 -126.83 -69.18 26.86
C ARG A 295 -125.86 -69.61 25.77
N LEU A 296 -126.16 -70.63 24.97
CA LEU A 296 -125.36 -71.01 23.80
C LEU A 296 -125.37 -69.92 22.71
N ARG A 297 -126.48 -69.17 22.55
CA ARG A 297 -126.51 -67.96 21.71
C ARG A 297 -125.70 -66.83 22.32
N SER A 298 -125.79 -66.60 23.63
CA SER A 298 -124.97 -65.60 24.33
C SER A 298 -123.49 -65.96 24.26
N GLU A 299 -123.12 -67.23 24.46
CA GLU A 299 -121.78 -67.78 24.27
C GLU A 299 -121.32 -67.65 22.81
N LEU A 300 -122.19 -67.86 21.83
CA LEU A 300 -121.87 -67.65 20.41
C LEU A 300 -121.66 -66.15 20.08
N GLU A 301 -122.46 -65.26 20.68
CA GLU A 301 -122.33 -63.81 20.48
C GLU A 301 -121.14 -63.22 21.27
N ILE A 302 -120.81 -63.80 22.42
CA ILE A 302 -119.55 -63.58 23.15
C ILE A 302 -118.38 -64.07 22.30
N VAL A 303 -118.41 -65.29 21.75
CA VAL A 303 -117.34 -65.81 20.88
C VAL A 303 -117.20 -64.99 19.59
N LYS A 304 -118.28 -64.45 19.03
CA LYS A 304 -118.21 -63.44 17.96
C LYS A 304 -117.55 -62.15 18.44
N HIS A 305 -117.96 -61.61 19.59
CA HIS A 305 -117.43 -60.37 20.14
C HIS A 305 -115.95 -60.51 20.49
N ASP A 306 -115.55 -61.62 21.10
CA ASP A 306 -114.15 -61.99 21.36
C ASP A 306 -113.37 -62.18 20.07
N ARG A 307 -113.97 -62.72 19.00
CA ARG A 307 -113.32 -62.83 17.67
C ARG A 307 -113.15 -61.47 16.99
N GLU A 308 -114.13 -60.57 17.10
CA GLU A 308 -114.02 -59.21 16.58
C GLU A 308 -113.03 -58.39 17.40
N ARG A 309 -113.01 -58.56 18.72
CA ARG A 309 -111.98 -58.02 19.63
C ARG A 309 -110.58 -58.55 19.31
N LEU A 310 -110.44 -59.85 18.99
CA LEU A 310 -109.19 -60.43 18.50
C LEU A 310 -108.76 -59.83 17.16
N ARG A 311 -109.72 -59.43 16.33
CA ARG A 311 -109.50 -58.69 15.08
C ARG A 311 -108.95 -57.30 15.39
N ASP A 312 -109.61 -56.57 16.28
CA ASP A 312 -109.16 -55.26 16.73
C ASP A 312 -107.76 -55.34 17.38
N ASP A 313 -107.46 -56.40 18.13
CA ASP A 313 -106.13 -56.65 18.72
C ASP A 313 -105.07 -57.02 17.67
N VAL A 314 -105.42 -57.76 16.62
CA VAL A 314 -104.55 -58.02 15.47
C VAL A 314 -104.29 -56.76 14.65
N ASP A 315 -105.30 -55.91 14.46
CA ASP A 315 -105.16 -54.63 13.75
C ASP A 315 -104.35 -53.63 14.58
N ARG A 316 -104.58 -53.55 15.91
CA ARG A 316 -103.71 -52.83 16.86
C ARG A 316 -102.26 -53.32 16.79
N PHE A 317 -102.03 -54.63 16.85
CA PHE A 317 -100.69 -55.20 16.76
C PHE A 317 -100.04 -54.89 15.40
N THR A 318 -100.80 -54.94 14.31
CA THR A 318 -100.34 -54.57 12.96
C THR A 318 -99.99 -53.09 12.86
N GLN A 319 -100.68 -52.20 13.58
CA GLN A 319 -100.32 -50.78 13.69
C GLN A 319 -99.03 -50.60 14.53
N SER A 320 -98.89 -51.31 15.65
CA SER A 320 -97.65 -51.29 16.46
C SER A 320 -96.43 -51.77 15.68
N VAL A 321 -96.54 -52.85 14.90
CA VAL A 321 -95.45 -53.34 14.03
C VAL A 321 -95.06 -52.30 12.98
N LYS A 322 -96.02 -51.63 12.34
CA LYS A 322 -95.73 -50.52 11.41
C LYS A 322 -95.02 -49.34 12.11
N SER A 323 -95.36 -49.05 13.36
CA SER A 323 -94.65 -48.03 14.15
C SER A 323 -93.19 -48.43 14.43
N ILE A 324 -92.94 -49.72 14.72
CA ILE A 324 -91.60 -50.27 14.93
C ILE A 324 -90.77 -50.24 13.65
N ASP A 325 -91.35 -50.56 12.48
CA ASP A 325 -90.66 -50.43 11.18
C ASP A 325 -90.26 -48.97 10.88
N ILE A 326 -91.12 -48.00 11.25
CA ILE A 326 -90.83 -46.57 11.13
C ILE A 326 -89.67 -46.15 12.04
N GLU A 327 -89.60 -46.67 13.27
CA GLU A 327 -88.49 -46.39 14.20
C GLU A 327 -87.18 -47.09 13.80
N LEU A 328 -87.24 -48.32 13.27
CA LEU A 328 -86.07 -49.01 12.71
C LEU A 328 -85.48 -48.25 11.51
N ASN A 329 -86.32 -47.71 10.62
CA ASN A 329 -85.85 -46.83 9.53
C ASN A 329 -85.21 -45.53 10.05
N LYS A 330 -85.77 -44.91 11.10
CA LYS A 330 -85.14 -43.73 11.75
C LYS A 330 -83.77 -44.08 12.33
N LEU A 331 -83.66 -45.21 13.04
CA LEU A 331 -82.40 -45.68 13.61
C LEU A 331 -81.35 -45.98 12.52
N SER A 332 -81.74 -46.64 11.42
CA SER A 332 -80.85 -46.88 10.28
C SER A 332 -80.34 -45.56 9.66
N CYS A 333 -81.19 -44.54 9.55
CA CYS A 333 -80.81 -43.22 9.07
C CYS A 333 -79.86 -42.49 10.04
N ILE A 334 -80.03 -42.67 11.35
CA ILE A 334 -79.14 -42.11 12.38
C ILE A 334 -77.77 -42.79 12.37
N ASP A 335 -77.71 -44.10 12.19
CA ASP A 335 -76.45 -44.86 12.16
C ASP A 335 -75.63 -44.55 10.89
N GLU A 336 -76.30 -44.42 9.74
CA GLU A 336 -75.71 -43.90 8.49
C GLU A 336 -75.14 -42.47 8.68
N LEU A 337 -75.90 -41.58 9.35
CA LEU A 337 -75.45 -40.21 9.66
C LEU A 337 -74.27 -40.19 10.63
N MET A 338 -74.25 -41.04 11.66
CA MET A 338 -73.10 -41.20 12.56
C MET A 338 -71.87 -41.73 11.82
N SER A 339 -72.05 -42.67 10.89
CA SER A 339 -70.96 -43.17 10.04
C SER A 339 -70.32 -42.04 9.21
N GLN A 340 -71.14 -41.21 8.57
CA GLN A 340 -70.67 -40.01 7.84
C GLN A 340 -69.99 -38.99 8.76
N MET A 341 -70.54 -38.72 9.95
CA MET A 341 -69.95 -37.78 10.91
C MET A 341 -68.60 -38.27 11.45
N ASN A 342 -68.48 -39.57 11.76
CA ASN A 342 -67.21 -40.18 12.18
C ASN A 342 -66.16 -40.14 11.06
N TRP A 343 -66.57 -40.34 9.80
CA TRP A 343 -65.67 -40.21 8.65
C TRP A 343 -65.17 -38.77 8.45
N LEU A 344 -66.06 -37.78 8.54
CA LEU A 344 -65.70 -36.36 8.48
C LEU A 344 -64.76 -35.95 9.64
N GLN A 345 -65.02 -36.44 10.85
CA GLN A 345 -64.17 -36.16 12.01
C GLN A 345 -62.76 -36.79 11.84
N ALA A 346 -62.67 -38.01 11.30
CA ALA A 346 -61.39 -38.63 10.98
C ALA A 346 -60.62 -37.84 9.89
N GLN A 347 -61.30 -37.36 8.85
CA GLN A 347 -60.68 -36.51 7.82
C GLN A 347 -60.18 -35.18 8.39
N GLN A 348 -60.96 -34.55 9.27
CA GLN A 348 -60.59 -33.30 9.94
C GLN A 348 -59.39 -33.49 10.88
N GLN A 349 -59.29 -34.65 11.53
CA GLN A 349 -58.14 -34.98 12.38
C GLN A 349 -56.85 -35.19 11.57
N ILE A 350 -56.93 -35.86 10.41
CA ILE A 350 -55.80 -36.00 9.46
C ILE A 350 -55.36 -34.61 8.95
N GLN A 351 -56.29 -33.70 8.65
CA GLN A 351 -55.94 -32.32 8.31
C GLN A 351 -55.20 -31.62 9.46
N ALA A 352 -55.70 -31.73 10.70
CA ALA A 352 -55.05 -31.14 11.86
C ALA A 352 -53.63 -31.68 12.10
N GLU A 353 -53.40 -32.98 11.89
CA GLU A 353 -52.07 -33.59 11.98
C GLU A 353 -51.12 -33.04 10.90
N SER A 354 -51.56 -32.95 9.63
CA SER A 354 -50.77 -32.34 8.56
C SER A 354 -50.44 -30.86 8.80
N PHE A 355 -51.35 -30.11 9.43
CA PHE A 355 -51.14 -28.70 9.77
C PHE A 355 -50.15 -28.51 10.93
N ASN A 356 -50.10 -29.46 11.88
CA ASN A 356 -49.06 -29.50 12.92
C ASN A 356 -47.69 -29.79 12.29
N GLU A 357 -47.59 -30.75 11.36
CA GLU A 357 -46.34 -31.06 10.67
C GLU A 357 -45.80 -29.85 9.89
N VAL A 358 -46.64 -29.18 9.10
CA VAL A 358 -46.26 -27.94 8.39
C VAL A 358 -45.81 -26.83 9.36
N ARG A 359 -46.51 -26.64 10.49
CA ARG A 359 -46.10 -25.68 11.51
C ARG A 359 -44.72 -26.02 12.08
N ASP A 360 -44.46 -27.29 12.37
CA ASP A 360 -43.21 -27.71 13.00
C ASP A 360 -42.03 -27.60 12.02
N TRP A 361 -42.23 -27.88 10.72
CA TRP A 361 -41.29 -27.53 9.65
C TRP A 361 -41.00 -26.02 9.59
N VAL A 362 -42.02 -25.17 9.71
CA VAL A 362 -41.85 -23.70 9.75
C VAL A 362 -41.07 -23.27 11.00
N CYS A 363 -41.35 -23.84 12.17
CA CYS A 363 -40.60 -23.60 13.40
C CYS A 363 -39.12 -23.99 13.26
N CYS A 364 -38.82 -25.16 12.68
CA CYS A 364 -37.45 -25.58 12.35
C CYS A 364 -36.77 -24.61 11.38
N GLY A 365 -37.50 -24.13 10.36
CA GLY A 365 -37.02 -23.11 9.42
C GLY A 365 -36.65 -21.78 10.11
N PHE A 366 -37.49 -21.28 11.02
CA PHE A 366 -37.20 -20.08 11.81
C PHE A 366 -35.98 -20.25 12.72
N LEU A 367 -35.83 -21.40 13.39
CA LEU A 367 -34.66 -21.70 14.23
C LEU A 367 -33.36 -21.76 13.40
N PHE A 368 -33.42 -22.39 12.21
CA PHE A 368 -32.28 -22.47 11.30
C PHE A 368 -31.90 -21.09 10.73
N PHE A 369 -32.89 -20.26 10.37
CA PHE A 369 -32.66 -18.89 9.91
C PHE A 369 -32.03 -18.02 11.02
N ALA A 370 -32.53 -18.13 12.26
CA ALA A 370 -31.98 -17.42 13.41
C ALA A 370 -30.50 -17.78 13.64
N LEU A 371 -30.16 -19.07 13.59
CA LEU A 371 -28.78 -19.57 13.71
C LEU A 371 -27.87 -19.00 12.60
N ILE A 372 -28.36 -18.95 11.36
CA ILE A 372 -27.63 -18.34 10.22
C ILE A 372 -27.41 -16.85 10.43
N THR A 373 -28.42 -16.10 10.90
CA THR A 373 -28.25 -14.67 11.20
C THR A 373 -27.26 -14.42 12.32
N GLU A 374 -27.27 -15.23 13.39
CA GLU A 374 -26.30 -15.10 14.48
C GLU A 374 -24.86 -15.42 14.01
N ALA A 375 -24.69 -16.45 13.18
CA ALA A 375 -23.40 -16.78 12.57
C ALA A 375 -22.88 -15.67 11.63
N ARG A 376 -23.76 -15.11 10.80
CA ARG A 376 -23.46 -13.96 9.92
C ARG A 376 -23.03 -12.75 10.74
N ASP A 377 -23.76 -12.40 11.79
CA ASP A 377 -23.52 -11.18 12.55
C ASP A 377 -22.26 -11.29 13.42
N LYS A 378 -21.92 -12.49 13.90
CA LYS A 378 -20.60 -12.80 14.47
C LYS A 378 -19.47 -12.61 13.45
N ALA A 379 -19.62 -13.13 12.24
CA ALA A 379 -18.62 -12.97 11.18
C ALA A 379 -18.44 -11.49 10.76
N LEU A 380 -19.52 -10.72 10.65
CA LEU A 380 -19.46 -9.28 10.36
C LEU A 380 -18.73 -8.50 11.48
N SER A 381 -18.98 -8.85 12.74
CA SER A 381 -18.28 -8.26 13.90
C SER A 381 -16.77 -8.58 13.88
N GLU A 382 -16.39 -9.81 13.55
CA GLU A 382 -14.98 -10.22 13.37
C GLU A 382 -14.31 -9.46 12.21
N CYS A 383 -14.99 -9.32 11.07
CA CYS A 383 -14.51 -8.54 9.92
C CYS A 383 -14.30 -7.06 10.27
N GLU A 384 -15.24 -6.44 10.99
CA GLU A 384 -15.12 -5.04 11.43
C GLU A 384 -13.99 -4.86 12.47
N ARG A 385 -13.82 -5.82 13.39
CA ARG A 385 -12.69 -5.87 14.33
C ARG A 385 -11.34 -5.96 13.60
N LEU A 386 -11.25 -6.81 12.57
CA LEU A 386 -10.06 -6.94 11.73
C LEU A 386 -9.79 -5.67 10.92
N ARG A 387 -10.84 -5.04 10.36
CA ARG A 387 -10.75 -3.77 9.64
C ARG A 387 -10.21 -2.65 10.53
N GLN A 388 -10.76 -2.50 11.73
CA GLN A 388 -10.29 -1.50 12.70
C GLN A 388 -8.85 -1.74 13.15
N HIS A 389 -8.45 -3.00 13.36
CA HIS A 389 -7.06 -3.35 13.70
C HIS A 389 -6.08 -3.06 12.56
N LEU A 390 -6.44 -3.38 11.32
CA LEU A 390 -5.63 -3.04 10.14
C LEU A 390 -5.50 -1.53 9.95
N LEU A 391 -6.60 -0.78 10.11
CA LEU A 391 -6.62 0.67 9.94
C LEU A 391 -5.79 1.37 11.04
N SER A 392 -5.89 0.92 12.30
CA SER A 392 -5.03 1.40 13.39
C SER A 392 -3.55 1.04 13.17
N MET A 393 -3.26 -0.11 12.55
CA MET A 393 -1.90 -0.49 12.16
C MET A 393 -1.35 0.40 11.03
N GLU A 394 -2.16 0.71 10.01
CA GLU A 394 -1.84 1.65 8.93
C GLU A 394 -1.62 3.08 9.46
N GLU A 395 -2.46 3.55 10.39
CA GLU A 395 -2.25 4.81 11.12
C GLU A 395 -0.93 4.80 11.89
N SER A 396 -0.57 3.68 12.54
CA SER A 396 0.70 3.58 13.26
C SER A 396 1.93 3.59 12.35
N PHE A 397 1.89 2.88 11.20
CA PHE A 397 2.98 2.88 10.23
C PHE A 397 3.12 4.21 9.49
N THR A 398 2.02 4.86 9.10
CA THR A 398 2.06 6.19 8.48
C THR A 398 2.56 7.25 9.47
N HIS A 399 2.14 7.18 10.74
CA HIS A 399 2.65 8.08 11.78
C HIS A 399 4.14 7.87 12.08
N GLU A 400 4.62 6.61 12.17
CA GLU A 400 6.06 6.35 12.35
C GLU A 400 6.90 6.77 11.13
N ALA A 401 6.38 6.62 9.91
CA ALA A 401 7.02 7.10 8.69
C ALA A 401 7.14 8.64 8.67
N ILE A 402 6.07 9.37 9.02
CA ILE A 402 6.12 10.83 9.17
C ILE A 402 7.12 11.22 10.26
N ALA A 403 7.08 10.57 11.43
CA ALA A 403 8.04 10.83 12.50
C ALA A 403 9.49 10.48 12.10
N ALA A 404 9.71 9.58 11.14
CA ALA A 404 11.03 9.29 10.57
C ALA A 404 11.49 10.40 9.60
N GLU A 405 10.60 10.92 8.75
CA GLU A 405 10.87 12.07 7.89
C GLU A 405 11.15 13.35 8.70
N GLU A 406 10.42 13.59 9.79
CA GLU A 406 10.70 14.69 10.73
C GLU A 406 12.09 14.56 11.36
N ARG A 407 12.47 13.35 11.81
CA ARG A 407 13.83 13.05 12.31
C ARG A 407 14.89 13.28 11.23
N GLU A 408 14.64 12.86 9.99
CA GLU A 408 15.60 13.04 8.89
C GLU A 408 15.74 14.51 8.48
N THR A 409 14.65 15.26 8.41
CA THR A 409 14.68 16.70 8.08
C THR A 409 15.33 17.52 9.19
N GLU A 410 15.14 17.17 10.46
CA GLU A 410 15.88 17.78 11.58
C GLU A 410 17.39 17.48 11.50
N LEU A 411 17.78 16.24 11.19
CA LEU A 411 19.18 15.87 10.97
C LEU A 411 19.79 16.59 9.76
N ARG A 412 19.09 16.66 8.63
CA ARG A 412 19.50 17.44 7.44
C ARG A 412 19.63 18.93 7.76
N SER A 413 18.78 19.48 8.63
CA SER A 413 18.89 20.86 9.12
C SER A 413 20.13 21.06 10.01
N LYS A 414 20.40 20.14 10.94
CA LYS A 414 21.62 20.13 11.78
C LYS A 414 22.89 20.01 10.95
N ILE A 415 22.89 19.17 9.91
CA ILE A 415 24.00 19.05 8.94
C ILE A 415 24.26 20.40 8.26
N ARG A 416 23.25 21.05 7.67
CA ARG A 416 23.40 22.39 7.06
C ARG A 416 23.93 23.45 8.03
N GLN A 417 23.51 23.41 9.30
CA GLN A 417 24.03 24.33 10.33
C GLN A 417 25.48 24.02 10.71
N LEU A 418 25.93 22.77 10.63
CA LEU A 418 27.32 22.39 10.85
C LEU A 418 28.18 22.73 9.63
N GLU A 419 27.70 22.46 8.42
CA GLU A 419 28.33 22.85 7.15
C GLU A 419 28.58 24.36 7.11
N LEU A 420 27.55 25.18 7.34
CA LEU A 420 27.65 26.63 7.39
C LEU A 420 28.61 27.12 8.49
N LYS A 421 28.62 26.49 9.67
CA LYS A 421 29.61 26.82 10.71
C LYS A 421 31.04 26.42 10.32
N THR A 422 31.22 25.30 9.61
CA THR A 422 32.54 24.93 9.10
C THR A 422 33.02 25.88 8.01
N GLU A 423 32.12 26.34 7.14
CA GLU A 423 32.37 27.38 6.12
C GLU A 423 32.73 28.72 6.79
N GLU A 424 31.95 29.19 7.76
CA GLU A 424 32.28 30.37 8.58
C GLU A 424 33.66 30.23 9.26
N THR A 425 34.00 29.07 9.83
CA THR A 425 35.34 28.88 10.43
C THR A 425 36.45 28.81 9.38
N ALA A 426 36.20 28.24 8.20
CA ALA A 426 37.16 28.19 7.11
C ALA A 426 37.44 29.59 6.56
N ASP A 427 36.40 30.39 6.32
CA ASP A 427 36.53 31.78 5.88
C ASP A 427 37.23 32.67 6.93
N ASN A 428 36.98 32.44 8.23
CA ASN A 428 37.73 33.13 9.29
C ASN A 428 39.21 32.71 9.34
N VAL A 429 39.54 31.43 9.11
CA VAL A 429 40.93 30.95 9.02
C VAL A 429 41.62 31.49 7.77
N ILE A 430 40.96 31.47 6.61
CA ILE A 430 41.47 32.02 5.35
C ILE A 430 41.67 33.53 5.47
N SER A 431 40.67 34.26 6.01
CA SER A 431 40.76 35.71 6.20
C SER A 431 41.87 36.12 7.16
N SER A 432 42.07 35.37 8.26
CA SER A 432 43.16 35.64 9.19
C SER A 432 44.53 35.27 8.61
N SER A 433 44.67 34.13 7.92
CA SER A 433 45.90 33.74 7.22
C SER A 433 46.30 34.78 6.16
N ASN A 434 45.35 35.18 5.30
CA ASN A 434 45.55 36.20 4.29
C ASN A 434 45.92 37.56 4.92
N ALA A 435 45.34 37.93 6.06
CA ALA A 435 45.69 39.16 6.76
C ALA A 435 47.13 39.14 7.31
N TYR A 436 47.63 37.99 7.79
CA TYR A 436 49.02 37.84 8.19
C TYR A 436 49.98 37.87 6.98
N GLU A 437 49.69 37.14 5.91
CA GLU A 437 50.51 37.15 4.69
C GLU A 437 50.60 38.54 4.03
N VAL A 438 49.47 39.23 3.89
CA VAL A 438 49.41 40.62 3.39
C VAL A 438 50.21 41.56 4.29
N SER A 439 50.19 41.37 5.62
CA SER A 439 50.97 42.19 6.55
C SER A 439 52.48 41.98 6.41
N ILE A 440 52.91 40.73 6.19
CA ILE A 440 54.33 40.38 5.96
C ILE A 440 54.80 40.98 4.63
N LEU A 441 54.04 40.75 3.54
CA LEU A 441 54.37 41.30 2.22
C LEU A 441 54.37 42.83 2.21
N PHE A 442 53.47 43.49 2.96
CA PHE A 442 53.46 44.94 3.08
C PHE A 442 54.70 45.47 3.82
N TYR A 443 55.20 44.76 4.84
CA TYR A 443 56.45 45.11 5.52
C TYR A 443 57.66 44.98 4.57
N GLU A 444 57.75 43.86 3.84
CA GLU A 444 58.85 43.58 2.90
C GLU A 444 58.86 44.55 1.70
N ILE A 445 57.69 44.87 1.14
CA ILE A 445 57.54 45.90 0.09
C ILE A 445 58.05 47.27 0.55
N ASN A 446 57.84 47.65 1.81
CA ASN A 446 58.33 48.95 2.31
C ASN A 446 59.86 48.94 2.50
N ILE A 447 60.48 47.84 2.93
CA ILE A 447 61.95 47.73 2.98
C ILE A 447 62.55 47.89 1.57
N VAL A 448 62.06 47.12 0.59
CA VAL A 448 62.55 47.19 -0.81
C VAL A 448 62.34 48.58 -1.43
N LYS A 449 61.28 49.28 -1.03
CA LYS A 449 60.98 50.66 -1.47
C LYS A 449 61.95 51.69 -0.88
N ASP A 450 62.32 51.56 0.40
CA ASP A 450 63.31 52.43 1.04
C ASP A 450 64.72 52.17 0.49
N GLU A 451 65.09 50.90 0.25
CA GLU A 451 66.34 50.54 -0.44
C GLU A 451 66.40 51.12 -1.86
N ARG A 452 65.31 51.01 -2.63
CA ARG A 452 65.19 51.62 -3.97
C ARG A 452 65.41 53.13 -3.93
N ASP A 453 64.79 53.82 -2.97
CA ASP A 453 64.88 55.29 -2.91
C ASP A 453 66.24 55.76 -2.35
N HIS A 454 66.90 54.97 -1.50
CA HIS A 454 68.31 55.16 -1.15
C HIS A 454 69.22 55.00 -2.38
N LEU A 455 69.11 53.90 -3.12
CA LEU A 455 69.89 53.66 -4.34
C LEU A 455 69.66 54.75 -5.40
N LYS A 456 68.41 55.22 -5.56
CA LYS A 456 68.05 56.30 -6.47
C LYS A 456 68.72 57.63 -6.10
N LYS A 457 68.85 57.93 -4.81
CA LYS A 457 69.60 59.10 -4.32
C LYS A 457 71.11 58.97 -4.62
N VAL A 458 71.71 57.82 -4.31
CA VAL A 458 73.14 57.55 -4.59
C VAL A 458 73.45 57.65 -6.09
N PHE A 459 72.56 57.15 -6.95
CA PHE A 459 72.67 57.29 -8.40
C PHE A 459 72.66 58.76 -8.85
N LEU A 460 71.76 59.58 -8.29
CA LEU A 460 71.65 61.00 -8.61
C LEU A 460 72.90 61.79 -8.21
N GLU A 461 73.46 61.51 -7.03
CA GLU A 461 74.71 62.11 -6.55
C GLU A 461 75.91 61.72 -7.44
N LYS A 462 75.99 60.45 -7.86
CA LYS A 462 77.02 59.98 -8.80
C LYS A 462 76.87 60.59 -10.19
N SER A 463 75.65 60.72 -10.71
CA SER A 463 75.38 61.36 -12.00
C SER A 463 75.81 62.84 -12.00
N SER A 464 75.50 63.59 -10.93
CA SER A 464 75.97 64.98 -10.78
C SER A 464 77.50 65.09 -10.63
N ALA A 465 78.17 64.09 -10.05
CA ALA A 465 79.62 64.05 -9.98
C ALA A 465 80.27 63.79 -11.36
N VAL A 466 79.67 62.93 -12.19
CA VAL A 466 80.11 62.69 -13.57
C VAL A 466 79.97 63.97 -14.42
N GLU A 467 78.81 64.63 -14.40
CA GLU A 467 78.58 65.87 -15.16
C GLU A 467 79.60 66.98 -14.83
N LYS A 468 79.99 67.10 -13.55
CA LYS A 468 81.03 68.03 -13.09
C LYS A 468 82.42 67.64 -13.62
N SER A 469 82.73 66.35 -13.71
CA SER A 469 83.97 65.85 -14.28
C SER A 469 84.05 66.03 -15.80
N GLU A 470 82.93 65.91 -16.53
CA GLU A 470 82.89 66.19 -17.97
C GLU A 470 83.13 67.67 -18.26
N LYS A 471 82.50 68.59 -17.51
CA LYS A 471 82.76 70.03 -17.63
C LYS A 471 84.23 70.39 -17.39
N ALA A 472 84.83 69.84 -16.33
CA ALA A 472 86.25 70.03 -16.05
C ALA A 472 87.17 69.48 -17.16
N LEU A 473 86.79 68.38 -17.82
CA LEU A 473 87.52 67.84 -18.97
C LEU A 473 87.37 68.70 -20.22
N ASP A 474 86.21 69.28 -20.49
CA ASP A 474 86.01 70.18 -21.62
C ASP A 474 86.68 71.56 -21.43
N ASP A 475 86.74 72.07 -20.20
CA ASP A 475 87.56 73.24 -19.86
C ASP A 475 89.05 72.97 -20.10
N LEU A 476 89.57 71.82 -19.66
CA LEU A 476 90.95 71.39 -19.95
C LEU A 476 91.21 71.20 -21.46
N ARG A 477 90.26 70.60 -22.20
CA ARG A 477 90.32 70.48 -23.67
C ARG A 477 90.25 71.83 -24.38
N LYS A 478 89.71 72.87 -23.74
CA LYS A 478 89.76 74.24 -24.27
C LYS A 478 91.15 74.85 -24.03
N ILE A 479 91.64 74.80 -22.79
CA ILE A 479 92.98 75.30 -22.42
C ILE A 479 94.08 74.68 -23.29
N ILE A 480 94.02 73.38 -23.58
CA ILE A 480 94.99 72.70 -24.46
C ILE A 480 94.91 73.20 -25.92
N ARG A 481 93.72 73.57 -26.42
CA ARG A 481 93.59 74.18 -27.77
C ARG A 481 94.14 75.60 -27.78
N ASP A 482 93.85 76.40 -26.75
CA ASP A 482 94.31 77.78 -26.65
C ASP A 482 95.85 77.82 -26.51
N ILE A 483 96.46 76.88 -25.77
CA ILE A 483 97.93 76.70 -25.66
C ILE A 483 98.55 76.24 -26.99
N ASN A 484 97.96 75.27 -27.69
CA ASN A 484 98.49 74.84 -28.99
C ASN A 484 98.44 75.97 -30.03
N ALA A 485 97.35 76.74 -30.07
CA ALA A 485 97.23 77.88 -30.98
C ALA A 485 98.29 78.97 -30.71
N ASP A 486 98.62 79.23 -29.45
CA ASP A 486 99.71 80.15 -29.09
C ASP A 486 101.09 79.58 -29.48
N HIS A 487 101.33 78.27 -29.25
CA HIS A 487 102.56 77.60 -29.69
C HIS A 487 102.74 77.59 -31.22
N ASP A 488 101.67 77.35 -31.98
CA ASP A 488 101.70 77.39 -33.45
C ASP A 488 101.98 78.84 -33.93
N SER A 489 101.39 79.85 -33.28
CA SER A 489 101.65 81.27 -33.58
C SER A 489 103.11 81.66 -33.27
N GLN A 490 103.64 81.26 -32.12
CA GLN A 490 105.06 81.49 -31.78
C GLN A 490 106.00 80.78 -32.77
N THR A 491 105.65 79.56 -33.20
CA THR A 491 106.43 78.79 -34.18
C THR A 491 106.51 79.51 -35.54
N ALA A 492 105.39 80.06 -36.01
CA ALA A 492 105.36 80.86 -37.24
C ALA A 492 106.21 82.14 -37.15
N ASP A 493 106.22 82.83 -36.00
CA ASP A 493 107.08 84.00 -35.77
C ASP A 493 108.57 83.62 -35.71
N TYR A 494 108.93 82.45 -35.19
CA TYR A 494 110.30 81.95 -35.24
C TYR A 494 110.72 81.56 -36.67
N GLU A 495 109.87 80.89 -37.46
CA GLU A 495 110.16 80.57 -38.87
C GLU A 495 110.30 81.84 -39.74
N SER A 496 109.50 82.87 -39.46
CA SER A 496 109.60 84.20 -40.09
C SER A 496 110.96 84.85 -39.82
N GLN A 497 111.40 84.86 -38.55
CA GLN A 497 112.72 85.37 -38.16
C GLN A 497 113.88 84.58 -38.76
N ILE A 498 113.81 83.25 -38.76
CA ILE A 498 114.80 82.35 -39.38
C ILE A 498 114.88 82.60 -40.90
N SER A 499 113.74 82.76 -41.56
CA SER A 499 113.69 83.05 -43.01
C SER A 499 114.36 84.38 -43.36
N LYS A 500 114.14 85.41 -42.55
CA LYS A 500 114.76 86.73 -42.72
C LYS A 500 116.28 86.69 -42.49
N LEU A 501 116.73 86.04 -41.43
CA LEU A 501 118.15 85.85 -41.13
C LEU A 501 118.86 85.06 -42.26
N LYS A 502 118.17 84.09 -42.86
CA LYS A 502 118.66 83.31 -43.99
C LYS A 502 118.85 84.16 -45.26
N THR A 503 117.95 85.10 -45.55
CA THR A 503 118.14 86.06 -46.65
C THR A 503 119.31 87.02 -46.40
N ASP A 504 119.49 87.51 -45.17
CA ASP A 504 120.59 88.42 -44.84
C ASP A 504 121.97 87.75 -45.01
N ILE A 505 122.10 86.49 -44.57
CA ILE A 505 123.29 85.66 -44.79
C ILE A 505 123.56 85.45 -46.30
N GLN A 506 122.51 85.23 -47.10
CA GLN A 506 122.64 84.99 -48.53
C GLN A 506 123.09 86.26 -49.30
N VAL A 507 122.71 87.45 -48.85
CA VAL A 507 123.21 88.73 -49.39
C VAL A 507 124.69 88.94 -49.02
N ILE A 508 125.09 88.65 -47.78
CA ILE A 508 126.49 88.80 -47.33
C ILE A 508 127.44 87.91 -48.15
N LEU A 509 127.04 86.65 -48.42
CA LEU A 509 127.81 85.72 -49.25
C LEU A 509 127.97 86.19 -50.72
N PHE A 510 127.00 86.94 -51.25
CA PHE A 510 127.09 87.49 -52.61
C PHE A 510 128.13 88.63 -52.69
N PHE A 511 128.10 89.57 -51.74
CA PHE A 511 129.06 90.68 -51.70
C PHE A 511 130.51 90.23 -51.46
N PHE A 512 130.73 89.21 -50.61
CA PHE A 512 132.09 88.77 -50.29
C PHE A 512 132.82 88.17 -51.50
N ASN A 513 132.11 87.45 -52.38
CA ASN A 513 132.69 86.86 -53.59
C ASN A 513 133.10 87.93 -54.62
N LEU A 514 132.39 89.07 -54.69
CA LEU A 514 132.66 90.10 -55.70
C LEU A 514 133.94 90.91 -55.41
N VAL A 515 134.30 91.08 -54.13
CA VAL A 515 135.50 91.83 -53.71
C VAL A 515 136.78 91.01 -53.88
N VAL A 516 136.73 89.70 -53.58
CA VAL A 516 137.91 88.82 -53.62
C VAL A 516 138.44 88.62 -55.05
N ILE A 517 137.57 88.63 -56.06
CA ILE A 517 137.96 88.46 -57.47
C ILE A 517 138.75 89.67 -58.00
N ALA A 518 138.55 90.87 -57.45
CA ALA A 518 139.10 92.12 -57.99
C ALA A 518 140.57 92.39 -57.59
N LEU A 519 141.10 91.75 -56.54
CA LEU A 519 142.43 92.04 -55.98
C LEU A 519 143.47 90.92 -56.18
N VAL A 520 143.13 89.83 -56.87
CA VAL A 520 144.01 88.67 -57.06
C VAL A 520 144.57 88.58 -58.50
N ILE A 521 144.24 89.55 -59.36
CA ILE A 521 144.66 89.56 -60.77
C ILE A 521 145.97 90.36 -61.01
N ASP A 522 146.24 91.40 -60.22
CA ASP A 522 147.30 92.39 -60.54
C ASP A 522 148.68 92.08 -59.92
N GLU A 523 148.74 91.39 -58.77
CA GLU A 523 149.97 91.20 -57.97
C GLU A 523 150.54 89.76 -58.03
N LEU A 524 150.03 88.91 -58.93
CA LEU A 524 150.52 87.52 -59.11
C LEU A 524 150.94 87.18 -60.55
N GLU A 525 151.35 88.18 -61.34
CA GLU A 525 152.31 87.96 -62.44
C GLU A 525 153.77 87.89 -61.93
N THR A 526 154.00 88.12 -60.62
CA THR A 526 155.32 88.06 -59.97
C THR A 526 155.40 87.04 -58.83
N GLN A 527 156.41 86.16 -58.92
CA GLN A 527 156.91 85.24 -57.88
C GLN A 527 156.01 84.05 -57.51
N LEU A 528 156.01 83.07 -58.42
CA LEU A 528 155.58 81.69 -58.20
C LEU A 528 156.69 80.87 -57.50
N ASP A 529 156.52 80.47 -56.23
CA ASP A 529 157.13 79.20 -55.74
C ASP A 529 156.55 78.62 -54.41
N GLU A 530 156.99 77.40 -54.12
CA GLU A 530 156.58 76.40 -53.11
C GLU A 530 156.29 76.76 -51.60
N LYS A 531 155.09 76.35 -51.11
CA LYS A 531 154.86 75.23 -50.12
C LYS A 531 155.07 75.44 -48.58
N VAL A 532 154.51 74.49 -47.79
CA VAL A 532 154.90 73.98 -46.42
C VAL A 532 154.07 74.36 -45.15
N GLN A 533 153.13 73.43 -44.79
CA GLN A 533 152.85 72.77 -43.46
C GLN A 533 152.39 73.49 -42.15
N GLY A 534 151.58 72.73 -41.35
CA GLY A 534 151.39 72.87 -39.89
C GLY A 534 149.93 72.60 -39.40
N SER A 535 149.44 71.37 -39.22
CA SER A 535 149.53 70.44 -38.04
C SER A 535 148.75 70.91 -36.78
N SER A 536 148.12 70.08 -35.91
CA SER A 536 148.32 68.64 -35.60
C SER A 536 147.16 67.92 -34.84
N ASN A 537 147.05 66.58 -34.97
CA ASN A 537 146.68 65.53 -33.95
C ASN A 537 145.27 65.54 -33.26
N SER A 538 144.66 64.46 -32.67
CA SER A 538 144.82 62.96 -32.57
C SER A 538 143.68 62.40 -31.64
N ALA A 539 143.17 61.15 -31.59
CA ALA A 539 143.26 59.91 -32.40
C ALA A 539 142.15 58.87 -31.96
N ASP A 540 142.44 57.56 -31.95
CA ASP A 540 141.60 56.31 -31.83
C ASP A 540 140.84 56.08 -30.48
N ILE A 541 139.96 55.08 -30.21
CA ILE A 541 139.91 53.62 -30.56
C ILE A 541 138.47 53.02 -30.62
N ASN A 542 138.28 52.02 -31.51
CA ASN A 542 137.27 50.93 -31.65
C ASN A 542 136.11 50.70 -30.64
N GLY A 543 134.96 50.21 -31.16
CA GLY A 543 133.95 49.44 -30.40
C GLY A 543 132.77 48.93 -31.24
N HIS A 544 132.72 47.62 -31.54
CA HIS A 544 131.63 46.97 -32.29
C HIS A 544 130.46 46.58 -31.36
N ILE A 545 129.21 46.61 -31.83
CA ILE A 545 128.07 46.02 -31.10
C ILE A 545 128.03 44.52 -31.42
N ASP A 546 127.91 43.67 -30.40
CA ASP A 546 127.88 42.20 -30.56
C ASP A 546 126.45 41.67 -30.33
N ASP A 547 125.80 41.26 -31.42
CA ASP A 547 124.39 40.86 -31.46
C ASP A 547 124.14 39.54 -30.72
N GLU A 548 125.18 38.69 -30.59
CA GLU A 548 125.10 37.44 -29.84
C GLU A 548 125.01 37.69 -28.32
N ILE A 549 125.63 38.77 -27.81
CA ILE A 549 125.52 39.16 -26.39
C ILE A 549 124.08 39.59 -26.06
N LEU A 550 123.45 40.37 -26.95
CA LEU A 550 122.07 40.79 -26.78
C LEU A 550 121.10 39.58 -26.72
N ARG A 551 121.38 38.56 -27.55
CA ARG A 551 120.62 37.32 -27.61
C ARG A 551 120.83 36.43 -26.39
N GLN A 552 122.05 36.33 -25.86
CA GLN A 552 122.34 35.62 -24.61
C GLN A 552 121.70 36.30 -23.38
N LEU A 553 121.62 37.63 -23.36
CA LEU A 553 120.94 38.36 -22.29
C LEU A 553 119.42 38.09 -22.27
N PHE A 554 118.78 38.02 -23.45
CA PHE A 554 117.38 37.60 -23.56
C PHE A 554 117.16 36.13 -23.14
N LEU A 555 118.03 35.21 -23.57
CA LEU A 555 117.94 33.80 -23.20
C LEU A 555 118.10 33.59 -21.68
N SER A 556 119.06 34.26 -21.04
CA SER A 556 119.28 34.16 -19.59
C SER A 556 118.11 34.70 -18.76
N TYR A 557 117.40 35.74 -19.22
CA TYR A 557 116.16 36.20 -18.56
C TYR A 557 115.09 35.10 -18.51
N PHE A 558 114.96 34.28 -19.56
CA PHE A 558 114.01 33.17 -19.57
C PHE A 558 114.51 31.94 -18.82
N THR A 559 115.81 31.59 -18.87
CA THR A 559 116.35 30.35 -18.27
C THR A 559 116.84 30.46 -16.82
N ALA A 560 117.07 31.66 -16.27
CA ALA A 560 117.50 31.83 -14.87
C ALA A 560 116.42 31.47 -13.83
N GLU A 561 116.82 31.20 -12.59
CA GLU A 561 115.92 31.10 -11.43
C GLU A 561 115.16 32.42 -11.18
N GLN A 562 113.93 32.35 -10.64
CA GLN A 562 113.10 33.53 -10.31
C GLN A 562 113.85 34.62 -9.50
N SER A 563 114.82 34.23 -8.67
CA SER A 563 115.60 35.13 -7.81
C SER A 563 116.50 36.12 -8.56
N LYS A 564 116.95 35.82 -9.79
CA LYS A 564 117.90 36.67 -10.55
C LYS A 564 117.29 37.42 -11.73
N LYS A 565 116.05 37.12 -12.10
CA LYS A 565 115.33 37.82 -13.18
C LYS A 565 115.20 39.35 -13.00
N PRO A 566 115.02 39.93 -11.80
CA PRO A 566 114.93 41.39 -11.68
C PRO A 566 116.25 42.13 -11.96
N GLU A 567 117.41 41.56 -11.62
CA GLU A 567 118.71 42.16 -11.94
C GLU A 567 118.97 42.15 -13.46
N ILE A 568 118.63 41.04 -14.13
CA ILE A 568 118.75 40.93 -15.60
C ILE A 568 117.81 41.92 -16.31
N ALA A 569 116.61 42.15 -15.77
CA ALA A 569 115.68 43.16 -16.29
C ALA A 569 116.24 44.59 -16.14
N LEU A 570 116.92 44.90 -15.02
CA LEU A 570 117.58 46.19 -14.80
C LEU A 570 118.73 46.45 -15.78
N LEU A 571 119.56 45.43 -16.07
CA LEU A 571 120.58 45.52 -17.13
C LEU A 571 119.95 45.80 -18.51
N LEU A 572 118.87 45.09 -18.85
CA LEU A 572 118.12 45.28 -20.10
C LEU A 572 117.63 46.72 -20.27
N THR A 573 117.07 47.33 -19.23
CA THR A 573 116.63 48.74 -19.27
C THR A 573 117.77 49.74 -19.42
N SER A 574 118.95 49.44 -18.84
CA SER A 574 120.15 50.29 -18.93
C SER A 574 120.73 50.30 -20.35
N ILE A 575 120.84 49.12 -20.97
CA ILE A 575 121.39 48.96 -22.33
C ILE A 575 120.49 49.62 -23.39
N LEU A 576 119.17 49.58 -23.20
CA LEU A 576 118.17 50.13 -24.13
C LEU A 576 117.93 51.66 -23.99
N LYS A 577 118.68 52.37 -23.14
CA LYS A 577 118.63 53.84 -22.97
C LYS A 577 117.23 54.44 -22.71
N TYR A 578 116.36 53.74 -21.98
CA TYR A 578 115.09 54.33 -21.52
C TYR A 578 115.32 55.34 -20.38
N SER A 579 114.51 56.41 -20.35
CA SER A 579 114.63 57.49 -19.36
C SER A 579 114.33 57.02 -17.92
N PRO A 580 115.02 57.52 -16.88
CA PRO A 580 115.07 56.86 -15.56
C PRO A 580 113.74 56.78 -14.79
N GLU A 581 112.79 57.68 -15.07
CA GLU A 581 111.61 57.92 -14.23
C GLU A 581 110.50 56.87 -14.42
N VAL A 582 110.50 56.16 -15.56
CA VAL A 582 109.48 55.14 -15.87
C VAL A 582 109.72 53.82 -15.10
N THR A 583 110.94 53.60 -14.61
CA THR A 583 111.39 52.30 -14.10
C THR A 583 110.97 52.03 -12.64
N HIS A 584 110.79 53.07 -11.82
CA HIS A 584 110.74 52.91 -10.35
C HIS A 584 109.35 52.58 -9.76
N TYR A 585 108.26 52.75 -10.50
CA TYR A 585 106.89 52.53 -9.96
C TYR A 585 106.20 51.23 -10.45
N ARG A 586 106.83 50.43 -11.32
CA ARG A 586 106.19 49.26 -11.95
C ARG A 586 106.67 47.88 -11.46
N PHE A 587 107.76 47.81 -10.70
CA PHE A 587 108.40 46.54 -10.30
C PHE A 587 108.33 46.22 -8.79
N SER A 588 107.82 47.11 -7.94
CA SER A 588 107.89 47.00 -6.47
C SER A 588 106.95 45.97 -5.82
N ASN A 589 105.99 45.39 -6.55
CA ASN A 589 104.92 44.55 -5.97
C ASN A 589 105.04 43.04 -6.23
N LEU A 590 106.10 42.55 -6.86
CA LEU A 590 106.37 41.08 -6.99
C LEU A 590 107.64 40.68 -6.24
N SER A 591 107.51 40.44 -4.93
CA SER A 591 108.50 39.73 -4.12
C SER A 591 107.85 39.04 -2.92
N ARG A 592 107.46 37.77 -3.08
CA ARG A 592 107.03 36.90 -1.99
C ARG A 592 107.65 35.49 -2.20
N PRO A 593 108.68 35.10 -1.41
CA PRO A 593 109.33 33.81 -1.61
C PRO A 593 108.43 32.63 -1.21
N PHE A 594 108.48 31.55 -2.00
CA PHE A 594 107.93 30.24 -1.65
C PHE A 594 109.08 29.25 -1.47
N ALA A 595 109.01 28.42 -0.41
CA ALA A 595 109.77 27.18 -0.26
C ALA A 595 108.74 26.10 0.13
N LYS A 596 108.46 25.13 -0.73
CA LYS A 596 109.11 23.79 -0.80
C LYS A 596 108.77 22.88 0.40
N GLN A 597 108.33 21.63 0.24
CA GLN A 597 107.90 20.91 -0.97
C GLN A 597 107.14 19.61 -0.63
N ASN A 598 106.23 19.19 -1.52
CA ASN A 598 105.80 17.81 -1.81
C ASN A 598 104.81 17.02 -0.91
N GLN A 599 104.01 16.22 -1.64
CA GLN A 599 103.44 14.89 -1.33
C GLN A 599 102.35 14.72 -0.24
N GLN A 600 101.13 14.56 -0.76
CA GLN A 600 100.09 13.63 -0.24
C GLN A 600 100.57 12.15 -0.36
N PRO A 601 99.94 11.14 0.31
CA PRO A 601 98.53 11.12 0.73
C PRO A 601 98.16 10.49 2.09
N ALA A 602 96.88 10.67 2.43
CA ALA A 602 96.00 9.82 3.25
C ALA A 602 96.17 9.70 4.79
N SER A 603 95.00 9.80 5.45
CA SER A 603 94.61 9.18 6.75
C SER A 603 94.98 9.84 8.10
N ARG A 604 93.95 9.91 8.97
CA ARG A 604 93.93 9.74 10.44
C ARG A 604 94.86 10.57 11.36
N GLY A 605 94.63 11.88 11.42
CA GLY A 605 94.16 12.57 12.65
C GLY A 605 95.06 12.61 13.91
N TRP A 606 94.40 12.52 15.09
CA TRP A 606 94.95 12.42 16.46
C TRP A 606 95.39 13.72 17.22
N PHE A 607 94.42 14.31 17.95
CA PHE A 607 94.58 15.24 19.10
C PHE A 607 95.18 16.65 18.86
N GLY A 608 94.89 17.65 19.72
CA GLY A 608 93.89 17.69 20.79
C GLY A 608 94.19 18.69 21.93
N PHE A 609 93.18 18.89 22.80
CA PHE A 609 93.15 19.77 24.00
C PHE A 609 93.13 21.29 23.74
N GLY A 610 92.30 22.09 24.43
CA GLY A 610 91.17 21.79 25.34
C GLY A 610 90.24 23.01 25.36
N GLY A 611 88.93 22.95 25.65
CA GLY A 611 88.23 22.25 26.75
C GLY A 611 87.57 23.34 27.62
N SER A 612 86.47 23.18 28.35
CA SER A 612 85.59 22.03 28.69
C SER A 612 84.29 22.65 29.31
N GLN A 613 83.10 22.05 29.47
CA GLN A 613 82.68 20.65 29.58
C GLN A 613 81.24 20.39 29.05
N LYS A 614 81.04 19.19 28.47
CA LYS A 614 79.91 18.21 28.65
C LYS A 614 78.43 18.63 28.44
N ALA A 615 77.61 17.96 27.61
CA ALA A 615 77.27 16.52 27.41
C ALA A 615 76.19 16.00 28.40
N THR A 616 75.22 15.13 28.07
CA THR A 616 74.93 14.26 26.87
C THR A 616 73.40 13.98 26.85
N GLN A 617 72.72 13.43 25.83
CA GLN A 617 72.89 12.12 25.14
C GLN A 617 72.40 12.17 23.67
N SER A 618 72.67 11.11 22.90
CA SER A 618 72.42 11.03 21.45
C SER A 618 71.13 10.29 21.09
N GLY A 619 70.43 10.74 20.04
CA GLY A 619 69.50 9.91 19.28
C GLY A 619 70.22 9.00 18.28
N PRO A 620 69.52 8.00 17.69
CA PRO A 620 70.09 7.05 16.73
C PRO A 620 70.31 7.67 15.33
N SER A 621 71.15 7.02 14.52
CA SER A 621 71.44 7.42 13.15
C SER A 621 70.32 7.06 12.18
N ILE A 622 70.24 7.77 11.04
CA ILE A 622 69.23 7.51 10.00
C ILE A 622 69.29 6.07 9.45
N ALA A 623 70.46 5.43 9.53
CA ALA A 623 70.66 4.03 9.16
C ALA A 623 69.99 3.05 10.14
N GLU A 624 69.97 3.35 11.44
CA GLU A 624 69.26 2.53 12.45
C GLU A 624 67.75 2.66 12.30
N GLN A 625 67.25 3.83 11.89
CA GLN A 625 65.84 4.00 11.54
C GLN A 625 65.45 3.22 10.28
N PHE A 626 66.34 3.15 9.27
CA PHE A 626 66.10 2.36 8.05
C PHE A 626 66.09 0.86 8.32
N ILE A 627 66.98 0.37 9.19
CA ILE A 627 66.96 -1.02 9.67
C ILE A 627 65.70 -1.30 10.50
N SER A 628 65.36 -0.39 11.43
CA SER A 628 64.13 -0.47 12.25
C SER A 628 62.83 -0.43 11.44
N PHE A 629 62.86 0.08 10.20
CA PHE A 629 61.73 0.04 9.28
C PHE A 629 61.61 -1.34 8.61
N LEU A 630 62.73 -1.86 8.08
CA LEU A 630 62.77 -3.17 7.42
C LEU A 630 62.49 -4.34 8.38
N GLU A 631 62.89 -4.24 9.64
CA GLU A 631 62.57 -5.22 10.69
C GLU A 631 61.10 -5.15 11.17
N ARG A 632 60.33 -4.11 10.81
CA ARG A 632 58.94 -3.93 11.26
C ARG A 632 57.87 -4.37 10.26
N GLU A 633 58.22 -4.63 9.00
CA GLU A 633 57.26 -5.03 7.97
C GLU A 633 57.36 -6.51 7.57
N SER A 634 58.35 -7.25 8.07
CA SER A 634 58.45 -8.71 7.90
C SER A 634 58.09 -9.47 9.20
N VAL A 635 57.40 -10.61 9.03
CA VAL A 635 56.92 -11.56 10.08
C VAL A 635 55.64 -11.18 10.85
N ARG A 636 54.50 -11.64 10.30
CA ARG A 636 53.40 -12.30 11.05
C ARG A 636 53.80 -13.78 11.27
N PRO A 637 53.28 -14.57 12.25
CA PRO A 637 51.83 -14.75 12.50
C PRO A 637 51.39 -15.19 13.94
N THR A 638 50.21 -15.82 14.02
CA THR A 638 49.66 -16.71 15.08
C THR A 638 49.07 -16.15 16.39
N SER A 639 47.73 -16.06 16.40
CA SER A 639 46.77 -16.69 17.33
C SER A 639 47.04 -16.85 18.84
N HIS A 640 46.14 -16.28 19.65
CA HIS A 640 45.54 -16.70 20.95
C HIS A 640 45.30 -15.44 21.81
N SER A 641 44.30 -15.32 22.71
CA SER A 641 43.04 -16.05 22.96
C SER A 641 42.18 -15.18 23.91
N LEU A 642 40.91 -15.55 24.15
CA LEU A 642 40.09 -14.91 25.20
C LEU A 642 40.70 -15.12 26.61
N PRO A 643 40.28 -14.30 27.59
CA PRO A 643 39.73 -14.86 28.81
C PRO A 643 38.22 -14.60 28.94
N ILE A 644 37.48 -15.65 29.27
CA ILE A 644 36.05 -15.62 29.63
C ILE A 644 35.94 -15.72 31.15
N GLN A 645 35.12 -14.85 31.76
CA GLN A 645 34.31 -15.18 32.94
C GLN A 645 32.96 -14.46 32.75
N SER A 646 31.85 -15.15 32.47
CA SER A 646 31.02 -15.95 33.40
C SER A 646 30.42 -15.09 34.51
N SER A 647 29.10 -15.02 34.68
CA SER A 647 28.19 -16.17 34.78
C SER A 647 26.92 -16.13 33.90
N LEU A 648 26.27 -17.29 33.79
CA LEU A 648 24.92 -17.50 33.25
C LEU A 648 24.05 -18.22 34.32
N PRO A 649 22.81 -18.63 34.01
CA PRO A 649 21.57 -18.06 34.54
C PRO A 649 21.05 -18.76 35.82
N SER A 650 19.95 -18.25 36.38
CA SER A 650 19.08 -19.01 37.29
C SER A 650 17.60 -18.64 37.10
N ALA A 651 16.81 -19.56 36.55
CA ALA A 651 15.40 -19.65 36.92
C ALA A 651 15.29 -20.35 38.29
N PRO A 652 14.14 -20.25 38.96
CA PRO A 652 13.69 -21.31 39.86
C PRO A 652 12.34 -21.87 39.41
N ASP A 653 12.28 -23.19 39.23
CA ASP A 653 11.01 -23.92 39.21
C ASP A 653 10.22 -23.72 40.52
N LYS A 654 8.90 -23.78 40.41
CA LYS A 654 8.05 -24.41 41.43
C LYS A 654 7.04 -25.35 40.77
N PHE A 655 7.30 -26.64 40.94
CA PHE A 655 6.37 -27.75 40.70
C PHE A 655 5.32 -27.85 41.82
N ALA A 656 4.33 -28.73 41.60
CA ALA A 656 3.31 -29.21 42.55
C ALA A 656 2.21 -28.19 42.94
N ASP A 657 0.92 -28.51 42.95
CA ASP A 657 0.19 -29.77 42.66
C ASP A 657 -1.22 -29.47 42.11
N SER A 658 -1.91 -30.50 41.56
CA SER A 658 -3.38 -30.57 41.30
C SER A 658 -3.96 -29.66 40.19
N GLU A 659 -4.89 -30.10 39.32
CA GLU A 659 -5.37 -31.46 39.02
C GLU A 659 -5.89 -31.61 37.57
N ASP A 660 -6.25 -32.85 37.25
CA ASP A 660 -6.81 -33.38 36.00
C ASP A 660 -8.27 -32.89 35.71
N LEU A 661 -8.93 -33.49 34.71
CA LEU A 661 -10.26 -33.19 34.15
C LEU A 661 -10.27 -31.99 33.18
N ARG A 662 -10.45 -32.18 31.87
CA ARG A 662 -10.78 -33.38 31.08
C ARG A 662 -12.21 -33.93 31.22
N SER A 663 -13.17 -33.05 31.50
CA SER A 663 -14.57 -33.12 31.08
C SER A 663 -15.09 -31.67 30.96
N ILE A 664 -16.06 -31.28 30.11
CA ILE A 664 -17.00 -32.03 29.28
C ILE A 664 -16.95 -31.47 27.83
N LEU A 665 -16.68 -32.36 26.87
CA LEU A 665 -17.39 -32.35 25.58
C LEU A 665 -18.60 -33.26 25.81
N ASP A 666 -19.82 -32.72 25.69
CA ASP A 666 -21.13 -33.39 25.58
C ASP A 666 -22.25 -32.41 25.99
N SER A 667 -22.63 -31.52 25.06
CA SER A 667 -23.91 -30.77 24.97
C SER A 667 -24.00 -30.11 23.60
#